data_AF-A0AAQ5YXF9-F1
#
_entry.id   AF-A0AAQ5YXF9-F1
#
_cell.length_a   1.000
_cell.length_b   1.000
_cell.length_c   1.000
_cell.angle_alpha   90.00
_cell.angle_beta   90.00
_cell.angle_gamma   90.00
#
_symmetry.space_group_name_H-M   'P 1'
#
loop_
_entity.id
_entity.type
_entity.pdbx_description
1 polymer ?
#
loop_
_entity_poly.entity_id
_entity_poly.type
_entity_poly.pdbx_seq_one_letter_code
_entity_poly.pdbx_strand_id
1 'polypeptide(L)'
;MKCIFSYVCAARSRPSSSAFPGPPRSLLSLSSRKSWRLRGSSRLCLSFSAAFLGDIALDEEDLRSFKVDRIIDLAQRTVQTVNHTDTGNSCIKDGRFNHILSNQNRQGSHRRKRAATSRPERVWPEGVIPYVISGNFSGSQRAIFRQAMRHWEKHTCVTFIERTQEESYIVFTYRPCGCCSYVGRRGGGPQAISIGKNCDKFGIVVHELGHVIGFWHEHTRPDRDEHVSIIRDNIQPGQEYNFLKMEPGEVDSLGEVYDFDSIMHYARNTFSRGIFLDTILPRYDVNGVRPPIGQRTRLSKGDIAQARKLYKCSRCGDSLQDSSGNFSSPGFPNGYSAYMHCIWRISVTPGEKIILNFTSMDLYRSHLCWYDHVEIRDGYWRKAPLKGRFCGDKLPEPIISTDSRLWIEFRSSSNWVGKGFSAVYEAICGGEVKKDNGQIQSPNYPDDYRPNKVCIWKISVAQGYHVGLTFQSFEIERHDSCAYDYLEVRDGLTENSPLLGRFCGYDKPDDIKTSSNHLWMKFVSDGSVNKAGFAANFFKEMDECSKPDNGRCEQRCVNTLGSYKCACDPGYELAADKRSCEAACGGFITKLNGSITSPGWPREYPPNKNCIWQLVAPTQYRITLLFDVFETEGNDVCKYDYVEVRSGLSADSRLHGKFCGAEKPEAITSQYNNMRIEFKSDNTVSKKGFKAQFFSAPTGRINTPARRRAPGLSPPLQATASKSYVPPPPALSIISLVSHVIIFM
;
A
#
# COMPACT_ATOMS: atom_id res chain seq x y z
N MET A 1 46.12 -15.44 -37.15
CA MET A 1 47.07 -16.48 -36.68
C MET A 1 46.38 -17.36 -35.64
N LYS A 2 46.85 -18.61 -35.48
CA LYS A 2 46.46 -19.70 -34.53
C LYS A 2 45.67 -19.29 -33.25
N CYS A 3 44.75 -20.07 -32.66
CA CYS A 3 44.05 -21.34 -32.98
C CYS A 3 42.86 -21.43 -31.98
N ILE A 4 41.59 -21.71 -32.35
CA ILE A 4 40.93 -22.98 -32.76
C ILE A 4 40.30 -23.81 -31.60
N PHE A 5 39.06 -24.24 -31.84
CA PHE A 5 38.17 -25.22 -31.17
C PHE A 5 37.45 -24.92 -29.84
N SER A 6 36.12 -24.92 -29.95
CA SER A 6 35.12 -25.24 -28.92
C SER A 6 35.07 -26.75 -28.63
N TYR A 7 34.37 -27.17 -27.56
CA TYR A 7 33.39 -28.27 -27.69
C TYR A 7 32.26 -28.16 -26.63
N VAL A 8 31.11 -28.76 -26.94
CA VAL A 8 29.93 -28.89 -26.08
C VAL A 8 29.73 -30.36 -25.73
N CYS A 9 29.31 -30.68 -24.50
CA CYS A 9 28.60 -31.95 -24.24
C CYS A 9 27.65 -31.83 -23.03
N ALA A 10 26.72 -32.78 -22.88
CA ALA A 10 25.57 -32.64 -21.99
C ALA A 10 25.00 -33.99 -21.47
N ALA A 11 24.01 -33.86 -20.58
CA ALA A 11 22.89 -34.79 -20.31
C ALA A 11 23.05 -35.98 -19.32
N ARG A 12 22.10 -36.01 -18.36
CA ARG A 12 21.51 -37.18 -17.62
C ARG A 12 22.47 -37.89 -16.63
N SER A 13 22.03 -38.61 -15.58
CA SER A 13 20.70 -39.16 -15.21
C SER A 13 20.40 -39.11 -13.69
N ARG A 14 19.17 -39.49 -13.28
CA ARG A 14 18.75 -39.87 -11.90
C ARG A 14 19.18 -41.34 -11.57
N PRO A 15 18.76 -42.03 -10.46
CA PRO A 15 18.02 -41.64 -9.23
C PRO A 15 18.59 -42.25 -7.90
N SER A 16 17.84 -42.09 -6.78
CA SER A 16 17.77 -43.00 -5.57
C SER A 16 19.04 -43.18 -4.69
N SER A 17 18.98 -43.58 -3.41
CA SER A 17 17.92 -43.63 -2.36
C SER A 17 18.55 -43.98 -0.99
N SER A 18 17.85 -43.76 0.14
CA SER A 18 18.12 -44.31 1.50
C SER A 18 19.47 -43.93 2.18
N ALA A 19 19.64 -43.92 3.51
CA ALA A 19 18.71 -43.82 4.65
C ALA A 19 19.48 -43.34 5.92
N PHE A 20 18.75 -43.01 6.99
CA PHE A 20 19.25 -42.92 8.38
C PHE A 20 19.81 -44.29 8.87
N PRO A 21 20.61 -44.41 9.97
CA PRO A 21 20.57 -43.57 11.18
C PRO A 21 21.90 -43.31 11.94
N GLY A 22 21.83 -42.53 13.04
CA GLY A 22 22.59 -42.86 14.26
C GLY A 22 23.46 -41.75 14.91
N PRO A 23 23.58 -41.72 16.26
CA PRO A 23 24.41 -40.77 17.03
C PRO A 23 25.58 -41.53 17.73
N PRO A 24 26.24 -41.11 18.86
CA PRO A 24 26.13 -39.88 19.68
C PRO A 24 27.49 -39.29 20.21
N ARG A 25 27.40 -38.38 21.22
CA ARG A 25 28.42 -37.99 22.24
C ARG A 25 29.55 -37.03 21.79
N SER A 26 30.18 -36.21 22.66
CA SER A 26 29.85 -35.60 23.99
C SER A 26 31.00 -34.66 24.46
N LEU A 27 30.87 -34.00 25.63
CA LEU A 27 31.94 -33.30 26.43
C LEU A 27 32.40 -31.92 25.89
N LEU A 28 32.75 -30.86 26.65
CA LEU A 28 32.73 -30.43 28.09
C LEU A 28 32.27 -28.93 28.11
N SER A 29 31.69 -28.27 29.14
CA SER A 29 31.69 -28.28 30.62
C SER A 29 32.56 -27.18 31.27
N LEU A 30 32.06 -26.57 32.36
CA LEU A 30 32.58 -25.45 33.20
C LEU A 30 32.29 -24.01 32.66
N SER A 31 31.72 -23.00 33.37
CA SER A 31 31.61 -22.59 34.80
C SER A 31 32.83 -21.75 35.28
N SER A 32 32.76 -20.64 36.03
CA SER A 32 31.67 -19.98 36.80
C SER A 32 31.91 -18.46 37.06
N ARG A 33 30.89 -17.59 36.98
CA ARG A 33 30.16 -16.84 38.06
C ARG A 33 30.79 -15.63 38.81
N LYS A 34 29.87 -14.69 39.16
CA LYS A 34 29.87 -13.58 40.16
C LYS A 34 30.37 -12.18 39.70
N SER A 35 29.95 -11.04 40.28
CA SER A 35 28.65 -10.52 40.84
C SER A 35 28.85 -9.10 41.44
N TRP A 36 27.74 -8.38 41.76
CA TRP A 36 27.57 -7.09 42.49
C TRP A 36 27.78 -5.79 41.67
N ARG A 37 26.94 -4.71 41.66
CA ARG A 37 26.00 -4.00 42.60
C ARG A 37 26.72 -3.00 43.56
N LEU A 38 26.33 -1.74 43.80
CA LEU A 38 25.28 -0.74 43.37
C LEU A 38 25.93 0.71 43.43
N ARG A 39 25.34 1.93 43.61
CA ARG A 39 23.98 2.48 43.89
C ARG A 39 23.88 4.01 43.61
N GLY A 40 22.83 4.51 42.92
CA GLY A 40 22.36 5.93 42.94
C GLY A 40 23.17 6.97 42.13
N SER A 41 22.69 8.19 41.83
CA SER A 41 21.35 8.79 42.05
C SER A 41 21.01 9.85 40.98
N SER A 42 19.76 10.33 40.94
CA SER A 42 19.13 11.06 39.83
C SER A 42 19.48 12.56 39.71
N ARG A 43 19.43 13.08 38.47
CA ARG A 43 18.74 14.36 38.15
C ARG A 43 18.15 14.33 36.74
N LEU A 44 16.98 14.94 36.59
CA LEU A 44 16.19 14.95 35.35
C LEU A 44 16.54 16.21 34.52
N CYS A 45 16.77 16.05 33.22
CA CYS A 45 16.71 17.15 32.27
C CYS A 45 16.16 16.64 30.94
N LEU A 46 14.87 16.87 30.69
CA LEU A 46 14.15 16.42 29.49
C LEU A 46 14.42 17.38 28.33
N SER A 47 15.45 17.11 27.53
CA SER A 47 15.58 17.70 26.19
C SER A 47 14.97 16.76 25.15
N PHE A 48 13.71 16.99 24.79
CA PHE A 48 13.05 16.32 23.65
C PHE A 48 13.70 16.79 22.34
N SER A 49 14.74 16.08 21.87
CA SER A 49 15.30 16.26 20.53
C SER A 49 14.42 15.55 19.49
N ALA A 50 13.18 16.01 19.34
CA ALA A 50 12.22 15.52 18.37
C ALA A 50 12.59 15.98 16.95
N ALA A 51 13.50 15.25 16.31
CA ALA A 51 13.93 15.51 14.94
C ALA A 51 12.88 15.03 13.92
N PHE A 52 11.81 15.81 13.77
CA PHE A 52 10.89 15.71 12.64
C PHE A 52 11.27 16.75 11.60
N LEU A 53 11.42 16.34 10.35
CA LEU A 53 11.42 17.24 9.20
C LEU A 53 10.02 17.29 8.62
N GLY A 54 9.57 18.47 8.19
CA GLY A 54 8.42 18.56 7.31
C GLY A 54 8.75 17.85 6.00
N ASP A 55 7.80 17.04 5.52
CA ASP A 55 7.74 16.44 4.18
C ASP A 55 8.90 15.51 3.75
N ILE A 56 9.95 15.34 4.55
CA ILE A 56 11.07 14.43 4.27
C ILE A 56 11.17 13.33 5.33
N ALA A 57 11.08 12.08 4.87
CA ALA A 57 11.46 10.92 5.67
C ALA A 57 12.99 10.87 5.76
N LEU A 58 13.56 11.12 6.95
CA LEU A 58 14.94 10.75 7.28
C LEU A 58 14.95 9.53 8.22
N ASP A 59 16.01 8.74 8.14
CA ASP A 59 16.28 7.63 9.04
C ASP A 59 17.41 7.94 10.05
N GLU A 60 17.73 6.99 10.92
CA GLU A 60 18.79 7.17 11.92
C GLU A 60 20.19 7.33 11.32
N GLU A 61 20.45 6.87 10.09
CA GLU A 61 21.77 7.06 9.44
C GLU A 61 21.89 8.46 8.85
N ASP A 62 20.83 8.99 8.23
CA ASP A 62 20.79 10.40 7.84
C ASP A 62 21.03 11.32 9.06
N LEU A 63 20.35 11.05 10.18
CA LEU A 63 20.53 11.79 11.44
C LEU A 63 21.91 11.62 12.09
N ARG A 64 22.70 10.62 11.68
CA ARG A 64 24.12 10.48 12.06
C ARG A 64 25.02 11.30 11.13
N SER A 65 24.73 11.35 9.83
CA SER A 65 25.50 12.17 8.88
C SER A 65 25.55 13.65 9.30
N PHE A 66 24.41 14.24 9.69
CA PHE A 66 24.33 15.62 10.20
C PHE A 66 25.00 15.87 11.57
N LYS A 67 25.49 14.83 12.27
CA LYS A 67 26.18 14.96 13.57
C LYS A 67 27.70 14.97 13.45
N VAL A 68 28.28 14.47 12.36
CA VAL A 68 29.73 14.39 12.19
C VAL A 68 30.35 15.79 12.06
N ASP A 69 29.75 16.66 11.24
CA ASP A 69 30.29 17.99 10.90
C ASP A 69 30.11 19.07 12.00
N ARG A 70 29.73 18.69 13.23
CA ARG A 70 29.51 19.64 14.35
C ARG A 70 30.37 19.42 15.59
N ILE A 71 31.33 18.48 15.60
CA ILE A 71 32.17 18.20 16.78
C ILE A 71 33.67 18.13 16.46
N ILE A 72 34.18 19.03 15.59
CA ILE A 72 35.62 19.38 15.54
C ILE A 72 35.80 20.89 15.20
N ASP A 73 35.51 21.82 16.13
CA ASP A 73 36.28 23.10 16.22
C ASP A 73 36.07 23.96 17.50
N LEU A 74 35.69 23.39 18.65
CA LEU A 74 35.30 24.20 19.83
C LEU A 74 35.75 23.62 21.19
N ALA A 75 37.00 23.16 21.27
CA ALA A 75 37.56 22.56 22.49
C ALA A 75 39.07 22.80 22.73
N GLN A 76 39.66 23.93 22.29
CA GLN A 76 41.08 24.22 22.60
C GLN A 76 41.51 25.72 22.56
N ARG A 77 41.01 26.56 23.48
CA ARG A 77 41.60 27.88 23.78
C ARG A 77 41.45 28.33 25.24
N THR A 78 42.40 27.91 26.09
CA THR A 78 42.88 28.53 27.36
C THR A 78 43.76 27.51 28.09
N VAL A 79 44.93 27.78 28.66
CA VAL A 79 45.84 28.96 28.70
C VAL A 79 47.26 28.39 28.90
N GLN A 80 48.28 28.96 28.24
CA GLN A 80 49.62 29.14 28.83
C GLN A 80 50.43 30.21 28.07
N THR A 81 51.53 30.65 28.67
CA THR A 81 52.17 31.96 28.44
C THR A 81 53.65 31.83 28.02
N VAL A 82 54.26 32.99 27.65
CA VAL A 82 55.70 33.37 27.77
C VAL A 82 56.45 33.71 26.45
N ASN A 83 56.99 34.94 26.42
CA ASN A 83 58.10 35.54 25.65
C ASN A 83 58.05 35.84 24.12
N HIS A 84 58.27 37.14 23.81
CA HIS A 84 59.35 37.77 23.00
C HIS A 84 60.03 36.98 21.84
N THR A 85 60.43 37.58 20.71
CA THR A 85 60.96 38.97 20.46
C THR A 85 60.51 39.62 19.12
N ASP A 86 60.81 40.93 19.00
CA ASP A 86 61.13 41.80 17.83
C ASP A 86 61.37 41.14 16.43
N THR A 87 61.17 41.76 15.24
CA THR A 87 60.77 43.12 14.75
C THR A 87 60.27 42.99 13.27
N GLY A 88 59.89 43.99 12.45
CA GLY A 88 59.74 45.47 12.55
C GLY A 88 59.75 46.15 11.14
N ASN A 89 59.36 47.44 11.04
CA ASN A 89 59.32 48.32 9.83
C ASN A 89 58.35 47.92 8.66
N SER A 90 57.65 48.80 7.89
CA SER A 90 57.84 50.20 7.38
C SER A 90 58.55 50.26 6.00
N CYS A 91 58.14 51.00 4.94
CA CYS A 91 56.92 51.78 4.60
C CYS A 91 56.86 52.19 3.09
N ILE A 92 55.64 52.37 2.53
CA ILE A 92 55.16 53.46 1.62
C ILE A 92 55.80 53.76 0.21
N LYS A 93 54.91 53.99 -0.79
CA LYS A 93 55.00 54.76 -2.09
C LYS A 93 55.57 54.16 -3.41
N ASP A 94 54.64 53.94 -4.35
CA ASP A 94 54.41 54.66 -5.64
C ASP A 94 55.49 54.72 -6.75
N GLY A 95 55.07 54.52 -8.02
CA GLY A 95 55.91 54.51 -9.24
C GLY A 95 55.18 53.98 -10.50
N ARG A 96 55.59 54.38 -11.72
CA ARG A 96 54.85 54.15 -12.99
C ARG A 96 55.67 53.49 -14.12
N PHE A 97 54.96 52.76 -15.00
CA PHE A 97 55.36 52.17 -16.31
C PHE A 97 56.55 51.16 -16.26
N ASN A 98 56.55 50.03 -16.99
CA ASN A 98 56.14 49.88 -18.39
C ASN A 98 55.67 48.45 -18.77
N HIS A 99 55.31 48.22 -20.04
CA HIS A 99 54.83 46.95 -20.61
C HIS A 99 55.85 45.78 -20.56
N ILE A 100 55.36 44.56 -20.27
CA ILE A 100 55.71 43.27 -20.92
C ILE A 100 54.62 42.23 -20.58
N LEU A 101 54.42 41.21 -21.42
CA LEU A 101 53.25 40.33 -21.38
C LEU A 101 53.33 39.23 -20.32
N SER A 102 52.23 38.99 -19.61
CA SER A 102 51.79 37.63 -19.28
C SER A 102 50.26 37.54 -19.31
N ASN A 103 49.72 36.40 -19.74
CA ASN A 103 48.30 36.24 -20.05
C ASN A 103 47.60 35.45 -18.94
N GLN A 104 46.95 36.15 -18.00
CA GLN A 104 46.05 35.52 -17.02
C GLN A 104 44.60 35.98 -17.22
N ASN A 105 43.81 35.05 -17.77
CA ASN A 105 42.42 35.23 -18.10
C ASN A 105 41.56 35.34 -16.82
N ARG A 106 40.96 36.52 -16.58
CA ARG A 106 40.00 36.74 -15.49
C ARG A 106 38.67 36.00 -15.74
N GLN A 107 38.65 34.69 -15.51
CA GLN A 107 37.40 33.95 -15.39
C GLN A 107 36.69 34.36 -14.09
N GLY A 108 35.77 35.31 -14.18
CA GLY A 108 34.81 35.60 -13.13
C GLY A 108 33.98 34.34 -12.83
N SER A 109 33.93 33.91 -11.58
CA SER A 109 33.19 32.72 -11.18
C SER A 109 31.68 32.94 -11.32
N HIS A 110 31.10 32.49 -12.43
CA HIS A 110 29.66 32.50 -12.63
C HIS A 110 28.98 31.61 -11.58
N ARG A 111 28.30 32.25 -10.61
CA ARG A 111 27.46 31.56 -9.61
C ARG A 111 26.42 30.68 -10.32
N ARG A 112 26.62 29.36 -10.27
CA ARG A 112 25.58 28.37 -10.64
C ARG A 112 24.38 28.51 -9.68
N LYS A 113 23.19 28.70 -10.26
CA LYS A 113 21.87 28.73 -9.61
C LYS A 113 21.37 27.28 -9.37
N ARG A 114 20.65 27.01 -8.26
CA ARG A 114 20.57 25.64 -7.66
C ARG A 114 19.18 25.26 -7.11
N ALA A 115 18.50 24.21 -7.63
CA ALA A 115 17.17 23.73 -7.14
C ALA A 115 16.87 22.20 -7.01
N ALA A 116 17.39 21.28 -7.85
CA ALA A 116 17.15 19.82 -7.77
C ALA A 116 18.41 19.07 -7.27
N THR A 117 18.35 17.77 -6.97
CA THR A 117 19.51 17.02 -6.47
C THR A 117 20.74 17.12 -7.39
N SER A 118 21.87 17.56 -6.83
CA SER A 118 23.17 17.56 -7.50
C SER A 118 23.79 16.15 -7.58
N ARG A 119 23.41 15.29 -6.63
CA ARG A 119 24.03 13.98 -6.38
C ARG A 119 23.63 12.95 -7.45
N PRO A 120 24.55 12.44 -8.28
CA PRO A 120 24.22 11.53 -9.37
C PRO A 120 23.61 10.20 -8.91
N GLU A 121 23.99 9.69 -7.73
CA GLU A 121 23.50 8.44 -7.16
C GLU A 121 22.02 8.49 -6.76
N ARG A 122 21.50 9.70 -6.50
CA ARG A 122 20.08 9.98 -6.25
C ARG A 122 19.24 10.10 -7.54
N VAL A 123 19.85 10.09 -8.72
CA VAL A 123 19.10 10.10 -9.99
C VAL A 123 18.71 8.67 -10.37
N TRP A 124 17.45 8.47 -10.74
CA TRP A 124 16.95 7.15 -11.15
C TRP A 124 17.57 6.72 -12.51
N PRO A 125 18.21 5.53 -12.60
CA PRO A 125 18.83 5.07 -13.84
C PRO A 125 17.86 5.07 -15.03
N GLU A 126 18.30 5.63 -16.16
CA GLU A 126 17.51 5.75 -17.41
C GLU A 126 16.16 6.50 -17.25
N GLY A 127 15.91 7.15 -16.11
CA GLY A 127 14.61 7.75 -15.79
C GLY A 127 13.51 6.76 -15.39
N VAL A 128 13.86 5.50 -15.09
CA VAL A 128 12.90 4.44 -14.76
C VAL A 128 12.73 4.32 -13.25
N ILE A 129 11.48 4.42 -12.77
CA ILE A 129 11.10 4.42 -11.36
C ILE A 129 10.12 3.25 -11.10
N PRO A 130 10.59 2.10 -10.57
CA PRO A 130 9.73 0.99 -10.21
C PRO A 130 8.91 1.31 -8.96
N TYR A 131 7.63 0.92 -8.94
CA TYR A 131 6.72 1.20 -7.81
C TYR A 131 5.89 0.00 -7.36
N VAL A 132 5.43 0.06 -6.12
CA VAL A 132 4.44 -0.84 -5.50
C VAL A 132 3.41 0.01 -4.74
N ILE A 133 2.12 -0.29 -4.88
CA ILE A 133 1.05 0.34 -4.07
C ILE A 133 0.52 -0.67 -3.05
N SER A 134 0.81 -0.42 -1.76
CA SER A 134 0.43 -1.29 -0.64
C SER A 134 -1.06 -1.66 -0.64
N GLY A 135 -1.42 -2.81 -0.07
CA GLY A 135 -2.81 -3.32 -0.02
C GLY A 135 -3.81 -2.34 0.61
N ASN A 136 -3.35 -1.52 1.56
CA ASN A 136 -4.19 -0.66 2.42
C ASN A 136 -4.78 0.60 1.75
N PHE A 137 -4.68 0.76 0.43
CA PHE A 137 -5.26 1.88 -0.33
C PHE A 137 -6.49 1.46 -1.14
N SER A 138 -7.51 2.32 -1.17
CA SER A 138 -8.74 2.12 -1.96
C SER A 138 -8.49 2.17 -3.47
N GLY A 139 -9.49 1.73 -4.26
CA GLY A 139 -9.46 1.89 -5.73
C GLY A 139 -9.28 3.34 -6.18
N SER A 140 -9.98 4.28 -5.54
CA SER A 140 -9.88 5.72 -5.81
C SER A 140 -8.52 6.33 -5.43
N GLN A 141 -7.92 5.90 -4.32
CA GLN A 141 -6.56 6.32 -3.96
C GLN A 141 -5.52 5.77 -4.97
N ARG A 142 -5.65 4.50 -5.37
CA ARG A 142 -4.81 3.89 -6.42
C ARG A 142 -4.95 4.63 -7.76
N ALA A 143 -6.17 5.03 -8.13
CA ALA A 143 -6.44 5.83 -9.31
C ALA A 143 -5.68 7.16 -9.27
N ILE A 144 -5.80 7.94 -8.19
CA ILE A 144 -5.10 9.23 -8.04
C ILE A 144 -3.57 9.04 -8.08
N PHE A 145 -3.02 7.96 -7.52
CA PHE A 145 -1.58 7.68 -7.60
C PHE A 145 -1.14 7.37 -9.04
N ARG A 146 -1.91 6.56 -9.78
CA ARG A 146 -1.65 6.29 -11.21
C ARG A 146 -1.76 7.57 -12.05
N GLN A 147 -2.75 8.44 -11.78
CA GLN A 147 -2.95 9.71 -12.48
C GLN A 147 -1.78 10.69 -12.22
N ALA A 148 -1.31 10.80 -10.98
CA ALA A 148 -0.15 11.62 -10.63
C ALA A 148 1.15 11.13 -11.29
N MET A 149 1.33 9.81 -11.44
CA MET A 149 2.43 9.23 -12.21
C MET A 149 2.28 9.49 -13.72
N ARG A 150 1.10 9.28 -14.32
CA ARG A 150 0.80 9.62 -15.73
C ARG A 150 1.12 11.09 -16.02
N HIS A 151 0.77 12.01 -15.13
CA HIS A 151 1.03 13.45 -15.27
C HIS A 151 2.53 13.77 -15.35
N TRP A 152 3.38 13.13 -14.54
CA TRP A 152 4.84 13.27 -14.64
C TRP A 152 5.40 12.64 -15.93
N GLU A 153 4.91 11.45 -16.32
CA GLU A 153 5.30 10.80 -17.58
C GLU A 153 4.92 11.62 -18.82
N LYS A 154 3.76 12.30 -18.81
CA LYS A 154 3.23 13.07 -19.96
C LYS A 154 4.11 14.26 -20.32
N HIS A 155 4.70 14.93 -19.33
CA HIS A 155 5.47 16.17 -19.52
C HIS A 155 7.00 15.94 -19.58
N THR A 156 7.48 14.81 -19.07
CA THR A 156 8.92 14.52 -18.92
C THR A 156 9.31 13.21 -19.64
N CYS A 157 10.56 12.76 -19.46
CA CYS A 157 10.98 11.41 -19.86
C CYS A 157 11.26 10.50 -18.64
N VAL A 158 10.72 10.81 -17.47
CA VAL A 158 10.58 9.83 -16.39
C VAL A 158 9.54 8.78 -16.81
N THR A 159 9.73 7.53 -16.39
CA THR A 159 8.79 6.42 -16.60
C THR A 159 8.57 5.70 -15.27
N PHE A 160 7.32 5.51 -14.88
CA PHE A 160 6.95 4.67 -13.74
C PHE A 160 6.59 3.26 -14.23
N ILE A 161 7.07 2.22 -13.54
CA ILE A 161 6.74 0.82 -13.88
C ILE A 161 6.26 0.07 -12.64
N GLU A 162 5.29 -0.83 -12.78
CA GLU A 162 4.98 -1.77 -11.70
C GLU A 162 6.19 -2.69 -11.50
N ARG A 163 6.64 -2.81 -10.24
CA ARG A 163 7.83 -3.58 -9.90
C ARG A 163 7.65 -5.06 -10.22
N THR A 164 8.67 -5.65 -10.85
CA THR A 164 8.78 -7.09 -11.10
C THR A 164 9.90 -7.72 -10.26
N GLN A 165 11.14 -7.28 -10.44
CA GLN A 165 12.36 -7.85 -9.84
C GLN A 165 13.35 -6.78 -9.35
N GLU A 166 13.04 -5.51 -9.55
CA GLU A 166 13.96 -4.39 -9.34
C GLU A 166 14.29 -4.22 -7.84
N GLU A 167 15.58 -4.05 -7.52
CA GLU A 167 16.06 -3.94 -6.14
C GLU A 167 15.66 -2.60 -5.50
N SER A 168 15.84 -1.50 -6.23
CA SER A 168 15.48 -0.14 -5.80
C SER A 168 14.11 0.24 -6.35
N TYR A 169 13.15 0.61 -5.48
CA TYR A 169 11.78 0.92 -5.88
C TYR A 169 11.06 1.79 -4.85
N ILE A 170 10.01 2.49 -5.26
CA ILE A 170 9.13 3.23 -4.34
C ILE A 170 7.97 2.38 -3.84
N VAL A 171 7.56 2.58 -2.59
CA VAL A 171 6.40 1.93 -1.98
C VAL A 171 5.44 2.98 -1.44
N PHE A 172 4.26 3.11 -2.06
CA PHE A 172 3.16 3.89 -1.49
C PHE A 172 2.67 3.20 -0.22
N THR A 173 2.67 3.94 0.89
CA THR A 173 2.33 3.44 2.23
C THR A 173 1.82 4.57 3.13
N TYR A 174 1.39 4.23 4.35
CA TYR A 174 1.04 5.20 5.40
C TYR A 174 2.17 5.22 6.45
N ARG A 175 2.72 6.40 6.76
CA ARG A 175 3.70 6.60 7.87
C ARG A 175 3.28 7.73 8.82
N PRO A 176 3.79 7.73 10.07
CA PRO A 176 3.51 8.79 11.06
C PRO A 176 3.99 10.20 10.68
N CYS A 177 4.84 10.37 9.65
CA CYS A 177 5.19 11.68 9.11
C CYS A 177 4.00 12.40 8.45
N GLY A 178 2.87 11.71 8.24
CA GLY A 178 1.80 12.19 7.39
C GLY A 178 2.18 12.01 5.92
N CYS A 179 2.61 13.09 5.29
CA CYS A 179 2.79 13.20 3.86
C CYS A 179 4.25 13.57 3.62
N CYS A 180 5.03 12.58 3.18
CA CYS A 180 6.48 12.71 3.12
C CYS A 180 7.12 11.70 2.17
N SER A 181 8.27 12.07 1.63
CA SER A 181 9.00 11.26 0.64
C SER A 181 10.51 11.42 0.81
N TYR A 182 11.28 10.54 0.17
CA TYR A 182 12.74 10.67 0.07
C TYR A 182 13.10 11.45 -1.20
N VAL A 183 14.09 12.35 -1.11
CA VAL A 183 14.56 13.10 -2.28
C VAL A 183 15.46 12.23 -3.14
N GLY A 184 14.96 11.85 -4.31
CA GLY A 184 15.63 11.00 -5.29
C GLY A 184 15.64 9.51 -4.90
N ARG A 185 16.46 8.74 -5.62
CA ARG A 185 16.71 7.32 -5.37
C ARG A 185 17.64 7.13 -4.16
N ARG A 186 17.24 6.30 -3.18
CA ARG A 186 18.17 5.82 -2.12
C ARG A 186 19.06 4.67 -2.59
N GLY A 187 18.49 3.71 -3.32
CA GLY A 187 19.12 2.41 -3.57
C GLY A 187 18.94 1.44 -2.38
N GLY A 188 19.44 0.20 -2.50
CA GLY A 188 19.50 -0.76 -1.41
C GLY A 188 18.17 -1.43 -1.00
N GLY A 189 17.04 -1.08 -1.64
CA GLY A 189 15.74 -1.68 -1.33
C GLY A 189 14.53 -0.78 -1.60
N PRO A 190 13.38 -1.05 -0.93
CA PRO A 190 12.21 -0.18 -0.96
C PRO A 190 12.45 1.15 -0.23
N GLN A 191 12.21 2.26 -0.91
CA GLN A 191 12.02 3.57 -0.26
C GLN A 191 10.53 3.90 -0.15
N ALA A 192 10.12 4.50 0.96
CA ALA A 192 8.71 4.81 1.21
C ALA A 192 8.33 6.17 0.62
N ILE A 193 7.16 6.24 0.00
CA ILE A 193 6.40 7.48 -0.26
C ILE A 193 5.14 7.40 0.59
N SER A 194 5.03 8.30 1.58
CA SER A 194 3.94 8.31 2.55
C SER A 194 2.82 9.21 2.07
N ILE A 195 1.63 8.65 1.85
CA ILE A 195 0.41 9.43 1.60
C ILE A 195 -0.47 9.33 2.84
N GLY A 196 -0.37 10.33 3.71
CA GLY A 196 -1.16 10.44 4.93
C GLY A 196 -2.66 10.70 4.67
N LYS A 197 -3.46 10.66 5.74
CA LYS A 197 -4.87 11.06 5.68
C LYS A 197 -4.99 12.48 5.13
N ASN A 198 -5.91 12.70 4.18
CA ASN A 198 -6.18 13.95 3.47
C ASN A 198 -5.11 14.40 2.43
N CYS A 199 -4.07 13.59 2.18
CA CYS A 199 -3.03 13.85 1.18
C CYS A 199 -3.20 13.07 -0.13
N ASP A 200 -4.25 12.27 -0.23
CA ASP A 200 -4.75 11.60 -1.42
C ASP A 200 -5.41 12.56 -2.44
N LYS A 201 -4.91 13.80 -2.52
CA LYS A 201 -5.28 14.80 -3.54
C LYS A 201 -4.21 14.83 -4.62
N PHE A 202 -4.62 14.81 -5.89
CA PHE A 202 -3.74 14.78 -7.08
C PHE A 202 -2.46 15.63 -6.94
N GLY A 203 -2.60 16.94 -6.70
CA GLY A 203 -1.45 17.86 -6.62
C GLY A 203 -0.55 17.69 -5.39
N ILE A 204 -0.99 16.97 -4.36
CA ILE A 204 -0.11 16.56 -3.25
C ILE A 204 0.69 15.33 -3.67
N VAL A 205 0.05 14.33 -4.29
CA VAL A 205 0.77 13.14 -4.79
C VAL A 205 1.79 13.51 -5.89
N VAL A 206 1.48 14.49 -6.75
CA VAL A 206 2.45 15.03 -7.73
C VAL A 206 3.65 15.71 -7.05
N HIS A 207 3.47 16.38 -5.90
CA HIS A 207 4.54 16.97 -5.09
C HIS A 207 5.44 15.89 -4.45
N GLU A 208 4.85 14.87 -3.81
CA GLU A 208 5.60 13.74 -3.24
C GLU A 208 6.40 12.96 -4.30
N LEU A 209 5.86 12.85 -5.52
CA LEU A 209 6.57 12.28 -6.67
C LEU A 209 7.68 13.20 -7.20
N GLY A 210 7.57 14.52 -7.02
CA GLY A 210 8.66 15.47 -7.28
C GLY A 210 9.87 15.21 -6.38
N HIS A 211 9.64 14.93 -5.10
CA HIS A 211 10.70 14.44 -4.21
C HIS A 211 11.29 13.12 -4.72
N VAL A 212 10.48 12.11 -5.07
CA VAL A 212 10.97 10.83 -5.64
C VAL A 212 11.87 11.05 -6.88
N ILE A 213 11.50 12.00 -7.74
CA ILE A 213 12.22 12.38 -8.98
C ILE A 213 13.53 13.13 -8.67
N GLY A 214 13.72 13.62 -7.45
CA GLY A 214 14.96 14.24 -6.99
C GLY A 214 14.88 15.74 -6.73
N PHE A 215 13.68 16.32 -6.60
CA PHE A 215 13.53 17.76 -6.32
C PHE A 215 13.51 18.07 -4.83
N TRP A 216 14.17 19.17 -4.46
CA TRP A 216 14.02 19.83 -3.16
C TRP A 216 12.91 20.88 -3.24
N HIS A 217 12.52 21.49 -2.11
CA HIS A 217 11.54 22.59 -2.16
C HIS A 217 12.17 23.88 -2.69
N GLU A 218 11.45 24.58 -3.58
CA GLU A 218 11.96 25.76 -4.30
C GLU A 218 12.34 26.93 -3.36
N HIS A 219 11.69 27.04 -2.19
CA HIS A 219 12.04 28.06 -1.19
C HIS A 219 13.32 27.74 -0.39
N THR A 220 13.91 26.56 -0.54
CA THR A 220 15.16 26.15 0.15
C THR A 220 16.41 26.42 -0.70
N ARG A 221 16.27 26.93 -1.93
CA ARG A 221 17.41 27.16 -2.84
C ARG A 221 18.48 28.09 -2.24
N PRO A 222 19.78 27.86 -2.49
CA PRO A 222 20.86 28.75 -2.08
C PRO A 222 20.67 30.23 -2.50
N ASP A 223 20.09 30.46 -3.67
CA ASP A 223 19.79 31.76 -4.27
C ASP A 223 18.38 32.31 -3.94
N ARG A 224 17.59 31.63 -3.08
CA ARG A 224 16.22 32.06 -2.77
C ARG A 224 16.12 33.45 -2.12
N ASP A 225 17.16 33.93 -1.42
CA ASP A 225 17.20 35.31 -0.88
C ASP A 225 17.18 36.39 -1.98
N GLU A 226 17.53 36.07 -3.22
CA GLU A 226 17.42 37.00 -4.36
C GLU A 226 15.96 37.12 -4.85
N HIS A 227 15.05 36.22 -4.41
CA HIS A 227 13.72 36.01 -4.99
C HIS A 227 12.57 36.12 -3.96
N VAL A 228 12.74 35.55 -2.76
CA VAL A 228 11.77 35.58 -1.65
C VAL A 228 12.42 35.97 -0.32
N SER A 229 11.70 36.77 0.47
CA SER A 229 12.02 37.05 1.88
C SER A 229 11.27 36.10 2.80
N ILE A 230 11.97 35.57 3.82
CA ILE A 230 11.37 34.77 4.89
C ILE A 230 11.13 35.66 6.11
N ILE A 231 9.88 35.82 6.52
CA ILE A 231 9.53 36.55 7.75
C ILE A 231 9.65 35.59 8.93
N ARG A 232 10.85 35.54 9.52
CA ARG A 232 11.14 34.64 10.66
C ARG A 232 10.19 34.86 11.83
N ASP A 233 9.84 36.12 12.09
CA ASP A 233 8.93 36.51 13.17
C ASP A 233 7.48 36.02 12.98
N ASN A 234 7.13 35.44 11.82
CA ASN A 234 5.82 34.84 11.57
C ASN A 234 5.83 33.30 11.60
N ILE A 235 6.98 32.65 11.74
CA ILE A 235 7.10 31.19 11.81
C ILE A 235 6.64 30.69 13.18
N GLN A 236 6.05 29.50 13.25
CA GLN A 236 5.78 28.81 14.52
C GLN A 236 7.09 28.42 15.23
N PRO A 237 7.23 28.67 16.55
CA PRO A 237 8.45 28.33 17.29
C PRO A 237 8.86 26.87 17.11
N GLY A 238 10.10 26.65 16.67
CA GLY A 238 10.66 25.33 16.38
C GLY A 238 10.44 24.82 14.95
N GLN A 239 9.75 25.57 14.07
CA GLN A 239 9.56 25.22 12.65
C GLN A 239 10.53 25.98 11.70
N GLU A 240 11.47 26.75 12.24
CA GLU A 240 12.38 27.62 11.48
C GLU A 240 13.40 26.83 10.63
N TYR A 241 13.60 25.54 10.94
CA TYR A 241 14.49 24.65 10.21
C TYR A 241 13.98 24.36 8.79
N ASN A 242 12.65 24.34 8.55
CA ASN A 242 12.04 24.14 7.23
C ASN A 242 12.34 25.30 6.24
N PHE A 243 12.93 26.39 6.72
CA PHE A 243 13.30 27.59 5.96
C PHE A 243 14.81 27.83 5.93
N LEU A 244 15.61 26.83 6.34
CA LEU A 244 17.03 26.80 6.05
C LEU A 244 17.26 26.63 4.55
N LYS A 245 18.35 27.19 4.05
CA LYS A 245 18.76 26.98 2.66
C LYS A 245 19.59 25.70 2.59
N MET A 246 19.38 24.93 1.54
CA MET A 246 20.20 23.76 1.25
C MET A 246 21.64 24.16 0.98
N GLU A 247 22.59 23.30 1.33
CA GLU A 247 23.99 23.53 1.01
C GLU A 247 24.22 23.50 -0.51
N PRO A 248 25.07 24.37 -1.07
CA PRO A 248 25.31 24.41 -2.51
C PRO A 248 25.83 23.10 -3.10
N GLY A 249 26.40 22.22 -2.28
CA GLY A 249 26.85 20.88 -2.68
C GLY A 249 25.72 19.90 -2.98
N GLU A 250 24.52 20.06 -2.41
CA GLU A 250 23.40 19.12 -2.50
C GLU A 250 22.44 19.39 -3.68
N VAL A 251 22.56 20.55 -4.34
CA VAL A 251 21.50 21.13 -5.18
C VAL A 251 22.01 21.80 -6.48
N ASP A 252 21.33 21.64 -7.61
CA ASP A 252 21.60 22.25 -8.93
C ASP A 252 20.29 22.57 -9.73
N SER A 253 20.15 23.77 -10.29
CA SER A 253 18.97 24.17 -11.10
C SER A 253 19.10 23.74 -12.54
N LEU A 254 20.28 23.23 -12.94
CA LEU A 254 20.59 22.89 -14.32
C LEU A 254 20.44 24.12 -15.24
N GLY A 255 20.68 25.31 -14.68
CA GLY A 255 20.52 26.60 -15.33
C GLY A 255 19.09 27.18 -15.36
N GLU A 256 18.10 26.59 -14.69
CA GLU A 256 16.78 27.21 -14.56
C GLU A 256 16.77 28.44 -13.63
N VAL A 257 15.78 29.32 -13.86
CA VAL A 257 15.45 30.47 -13.00
C VAL A 257 14.72 30.01 -11.72
N TYR A 258 14.31 30.94 -10.86
CA TYR A 258 13.44 30.65 -9.70
C TYR A 258 11.99 30.55 -10.17
N ASP A 259 11.28 29.46 -9.86
CA ASP A 259 9.90 29.24 -10.31
C ASP A 259 8.88 29.36 -9.15
N PHE A 260 8.25 30.52 -9.05
CA PHE A 260 7.19 30.81 -8.08
C PHE A 260 5.96 29.90 -8.25
N ASP A 261 5.68 29.41 -9.47
CA ASP A 261 4.57 28.50 -9.77
C ASP A 261 4.94 27.03 -9.52
N SER A 262 6.19 26.71 -9.15
CA SER A 262 6.65 25.34 -8.88
C SER A 262 5.75 24.62 -7.89
N ILE A 263 5.38 23.38 -8.21
CA ILE A 263 4.63 22.53 -7.29
C ILE A 263 5.46 22.21 -6.03
N MET A 264 6.79 22.34 -6.10
CA MET A 264 7.71 22.12 -4.98
C MET A 264 7.87 23.36 -4.08
N HIS A 265 7.27 24.51 -4.41
CA HIS A 265 7.29 25.69 -3.56
C HIS A 265 6.32 25.54 -2.37
N TYR A 266 6.67 26.08 -1.20
CA TYR A 266 5.74 26.24 -0.06
C TYR A 266 4.72 27.37 -0.29
N ALA A 267 3.59 27.32 0.42
CA ALA A 267 2.62 28.40 0.40
C ALA A 267 3.09 29.58 1.26
N ARG A 268 2.59 30.78 0.93
CA ARG A 268 2.91 32.06 1.62
C ARG A 268 2.80 32.02 3.15
N ASN A 269 1.94 31.19 3.72
CA ASN A 269 1.69 31.03 5.15
C ASN A 269 2.00 29.62 5.71
N THR A 270 2.76 28.78 4.98
CA THR A 270 3.21 27.48 5.51
C THR A 270 4.01 27.67 6.81
N PHE A 271 3.76 26.82 7.82
CA PHE A 271 4.29 26.93 9.19
C PHE A 271 4.10 28.30 9.87
N SER A 272 3.08 29.07 9.50
CA SER A 272 2.80 30.38 10.11
C SER A 272 2.15 30.26 11.50
N ARG A 273 2.52 31.16 12.42
CA ARG A 273 1.93 31.28 13.76
C ARG A 273 0.55 31.96 13.79
N GLY A 274 0.05 32.44 12.64
CA GLY A 274 -1.27 33.08 12.53
C GLY A 274 -1.86 32.95 11.14
N ILE A 275 -3.18 32.76 11.06
CA ILE A 275 -3.92 32.39 9.83
C ILE A 275 -3.63 33.33 8.64
N PHE A 276 -3.49 34.64 8.93
CA PHE A 276 -3.27 35.70 7.94
C PHE A 276 -1.83 36.23 7.90
N LEU A 277 -0.89 35.60 8.61
CA LEU A 277 0.51 36.00 8.63
C LEU A 277 1.29 35.20 7.59
N ASP A 278 1.97 35.90 6.68
CA ASP A 278 2.82 35.26 5.68
C ASP A 278 4.22 34.98 6.26
N THR A 279 4.74 33.78 6.05
CA THR A 279 6.12 33.35 6.35
C THR A 279 7.03 33.52 5.14
N ILE A 280 6.50 33.50 3.91
CA ILE A 280 7.23 33.68 2.66
C ILE A 280 6.59 34.80 1.82
N LEU A 281 7.38 35.80 1.44
CA LEU A 281 6.96 36.86 0.51
C LEU A 281 7.89 36.96 -0.71
N PRO A 282 7.37 36.95 -1.96
CA PRO A 282 8.11 37.39 -3.13
C PRO A 282 8.67 38.81 -2.98
N ARG A 283 9.90 39.03 -3.45
CA ARG A 283 10.63 40.31 -3.29
C ARG A 283 10.28 41.39 -4.32
N TYR A 284 9.73 40.99 -5.46
CA TYR A 284 9.41 41.87 -6.57
C TYR A 284 8.12 41.44 -7.25
N ASP A 285 7.48 42.41 -7.90
CA ASP A 285 6.28 42.20 -8.69
C ASP A 285 6.66 41.76 -10.11
N VAL A 286 5.88 40.86 -10.71
CA VAL A 286 5.98 40.48 -12.11
C VAL A 286 4.77 41.07 -12.82
N ASN A 287 5.00 41.96 -13.80
CA ASN A 287 3.96 42.73 -14.48
C ASN A 287 3.06 43.55 -13.52
N GLY A 288 3.63 44.06 -12.42
CA GLY A 288 2.90 44.87 -11.43
C GLY A 288 2.04 44.07 -10.42
N VAL A 289 2.15 42.74 -10.40
CA VAL A 289 1.47 41.87 -9.42
C VAL A 289 2.49 40.95 -8.75
N ARG A 290 2.37 40.70 -7.44
CA ARG A 290 3.20 39.71 -6.75
C ARG A 290 2.91 38.30 -7.28
N PRO A 291 3.92 37.50 -7.64
CA PRO A 291 3.72 36.11 -8.04
C PRO A 291 2.96 35.31 -6.97
N PRO A 292 1.92 34.53 -7.33
CA PRO A 292 1.36 33.52 -6.43
C PRO A 292 2.42 32.42 -6.17
N ILE A 293 2.40 31.84 -4.97
CA ILE A 293 3.34 30.78 -4.57
C ILE A 293 2.63 29.62 -3.85
N GLY A 294 3.16 28.40 -4.03
CA GLY A 294 2.71 27.20 -3.32
C GLY A 294 1.45 26.55 -3.88
N GLN A 295 1.24 26.62 -5.19
CA GLN A 295 0.14 25.92 -5.85
C GLN A 295 0.27 24.38 -5.73
N ARG A 296 -0.85 23.67 -5.75
CA ARG A 296 -0.95 22.19 -5.69
C ARG A 296 -1.97 21.69 -6.72
N THR A 297 -1.77 22.08 -7.98
CA THR A 297 -2.71 21.84 -9.09
C THR A 297 -2.08 21.16 -10.30
N ARG A 298 -0.83 21.51 -10.65
CA ARG A 298 -0.12 21.03 -11.85
C ARG A 298 1.40 21.10 -11.66
N LEU A 299 2.15 20.70 -12.69
CA LEU A 299 3.57 21.03 -12.80
C LEU A 299 3.72 22.41 -13.47
N SER A 300 4.68 23.20 -12.99
CA SER A 300 5.09 24.47 -13.62
C SER A 300 5.97 24.22 -14.85
N LYS A 301 6.30 25.29 -15.58
CA LYS A 301 7.25 25.21 -16.70
C LYS A 301 8.68 24.92 -16.21
N GLY A 302 9.09 25.47 -15.06
CA GLY A 302 10.37 25.17 -14.43
C GLY A 302 10.48 23.72 -13.98
N ASP A 303 9.46 23.19 -13.29
CA ASP A 303 9.44 21.78 -12.86
C ASP A 303 9.69 20.83 -14.05
N ILE A 304 9.01 21.07 -15.16
CA ILE A 304 9.10 20.27 -16.39
C ILE A 304 10.48 20.44 -17.06
N ALA A 305 10.95 21.67 -17.24
CA ALA A 305 12.23 21.95 -17.90
C ALA A 305 13.41 21.37 -17.10
N GLN A 306 13.38 21.53 -15.78
CA GLN A 306 14.39 21.00 -14.87
C GLN A 306 14.40 19.47 -14.85
N ALA A 307 13.24 18.81 -14.78
CA ALA A 307 13.16 17.36 -14.85
C ALA A 307 13.68 16.84 -16.20
N ARG A 308 13.34 17.53 -17.31
CA ARG A 308 13.85 17.18 -18.64
C ARG A 308 15.37 17.31 -18.76
N LYS A 309 15.99 18.28 -18.07
CA LYS A 309 17.45 18.41 -17.97
C LYS A 309 18.07 17.34 -17.07
N LEU A 310 17.49 17.08 -15.90
CA LEU A 310 18.02 16.12 -14.90
C LEU A 310 18.13 14.71 -15.49
N TYR A 311 17.09 14.29 -16.22
CA TYR A 311 17.01 12.99 -16.89
C TYR A 311 17.52 12.98 -18.34
N LYS A 312 18.12 14.08 -18.81
CA LYS A 312 18.71 14.23 -20.16
C LYS A 312 17.75 13.82 -21.27
N CYS A 313 16.49 14.24 -21.15
CA CYS A 313 15.41 13.88 -22.05
C CYS A 313 15.68 14.34 -23.48
N SER A 314 15.13 13.62 -24.46
CA SER A 314 15.29 14.00 -25.86
C SER A 314 14.75 15.40 -26.17
N ARG A 315 15.39 16.04 -27.15
CA ARG A 315 15.04 17.37 -27.66
C ARG A 315 13.76 17.36 -28.51
N CYS A 316 13.32 16.19 -28.96
CA CYS A 316 12.09 15.99 -29.73
C CYS A 316 11.46 14.62 -29.47
N GLY A 317 10.18 14.51 -29.77
CA GLY A 317 9.35 13.35 -29.43
C GLY A 317 8.73 13.48 -28.03
N ASP A 318 7.62 12.78 -27.84
CA ASP A 318 6.65 13.03 -26.77
C ASP A 318 6.11 11.74 -26.13
N SER A 319 5.61 11.89 -24.90
CA SER A 319 4.88 10.83 -24.18
C SER A 319 3.39 10.87 -24.55
N LEU A 320 2.99 9.94 -25.42
CA LEU A 320 1.64 9.80 -25.96
C LEU A 320 0.84 8.86 -25.05
N GLN A 321 -0.17 9.41 -24.36
CA GLN A 321 -0.96 8.69 -23.33
C GLN A 321 -2.47 8.64 -23.62
N ASP A 322 -2.90 9.23 -24.73
CA ASP A 322 -4.29 9.19 -25.15
C ASP A 322 -4.60 7.84 -25.82
N SER A 323 -5.87 7.44 -25.82
CA SER A 323 -6.33 6.16 -26.39
C SER A 323 -6.17 6.06 -27.91
N SER A 324 -5.87 7.15 -28.59
CA SER A 324 -5.48 7.20 -30.01
C SER A 324 -4.83 8.55 -30.31
N GLY A 325 -4.07 8.62 -31.39
CA GLY A 325 -3.46 9.88 -31.83
C GLY A 325 -2.55 9.71 -33.04
N ASN A 326 -2.09 10.83 -33.59
CA ASN A 326 -1.10 10.88 -34.66
C ASN A 326 0.19 11.57 -34.18
N PHE A 327 1.31 11.23 -34.82
CA PHE A 327 2.60 11.89 -34.61
C PHE A 327 3.47 11.74 -35.87
N SER A 328 4.39 12.69 -36.06
CA SER A 328 5.27 12.73 -37.22
C SER A 328 6.69 13.11 -36.82
N SER A 329 7.67 12.79 -37.67
CA SER A 329 9.01 13.39 -37.55
C SER A 329 8.92 14.92 -37.60
N PRO A 330 9.66 15.67 -36.77
CA PRO A 330 9.64 17.13 -36.84
C PRO A 330 10.05 17.63 -38.22
N GLY A 331 9.34 18.66 -38.71
CA GLY A 331 9.51 19.21 -40.06
C GLY A 331 8.68 18.51 -41.15
N PHE A 332 8.08 17.34 -40.90
CA PHE A 332 7.14 16.70 -41.83
C PHE A 332 5.96 17.66 -42.17
N PRO A 333 5.52 17.75 -43.45
CA PRO A 333 5.97 17.01 -44.63
C PRO A 333 7.13 17.67 -45.41
N ASN A 334 7.69 18.77 -44.89
CA ASN A 334 8.71 19.59 -45.58
C ASN A 334 10.14 19.00 -45.46
N GLY A 335 10.35 18.00 -44.61
CA GLY A 335 11.63 17.34 -44.37
C GLY A 335 12.12 17.48 -42.93
N TYR A 336 12.81 16.44 -42.45
CA TYR A 336 13.48 16.45 -41.14
C TYR A 336 14.90 16.99 -41.25
N SER A 337 15.52 17.35 -40.13
CA SER A 337 16.93 17.80 -40.09
C SER A 337 17.89 16.62 -39.95
N ALA A 338 19.10 16.75 -40.51
CA ALA A 338 20.18 15.80 -40.30
C ALA A 338 20.56 15.69 -38.80
N TYR A 339 21.10 14.52 -38.41
CA TYR A 339 21.58 14.25 -37.04
C TYR A 339 20.53 14.35 -35.93
N MET A 340 19.24 14.33 -36.27
CA MET A 340 18.16 14.33 -35.28
C MET A 340 18.06 13.02 -34.51
N HIS A 341 17.65 13.12 -33.24
CA HIS A 341 17.33 12.00 -32.37
C HIS A 341 16.07 12.35 -31.60
N CYS A 342 14.95 11.69 -31.91
CA CYS A 342 13.65 11.91 -31.28
C CYS A 342 13.14 10.60 -30.68
N ILE A 343 12.48 10.67 -29.52
CA ILE A 343 11.93 9.49 -28.84
C ILE A 343 10.47 9.75 -28.49
N TRP A 344 9.55 8.93 -29.02
CA TRP A 344 8.17 8.87 -28.58
C TRP A 344 7.95 7.66 -27.69
N ARG A 345 7.01 7.79 -26.75
CA ARG A 345 6.61 6.73 -25.83
C ARG A 345 5.10 6.66 -25.85
N ILE A 346 4.54 5.59 -26.40
CA ILE A 346 3.10 5.35 -26.34
C ILE A 346 2.83 4.52 -25.10
N SER A 347 2.00 5.02 -24.18
CA SER A 347 1.59 4.33 -22.96
C SER A 347 0.08 4.45 -22.78
N VAL A 348 -0.63 3.42 -23.20
CA VAL A 348 -2.10 3.29 -23.04
C VAL A 348 -2.41 2.57 -21.72
N THR A 349 -3.66 2.13 -21.54
CA THR A 349 -4.12 1.54 -20.27
C THR A 349 -3.55 0.14 -20.06
N PRO A 350 -3.12 -0.24 -18.84
CA PRO A 350 -2.73 -1.61 -18.53
C PRO A 350 -3.80 -2.65 -18.93
N GLY A 351 -3.44 -3.55 -19.84
CA GLY A 351 -4.36 -4.55 -20.41
C GLY A 351 -4.94 -4.21 -21.79
N GLU A 352 -4.71 -2.99 -22.29
CA GLU A 352 -4.85 -2.66 -23.71
C GLU A 352 -3.57 -3.02 -24.49
N LYS A 353 -3.69 -3.05 -25.82
CA LYS A 353 -2.56 -3.12 -26.76
C LYS A 353 -2.61 -1.92 -27.70
N ILE A 354 -1.50 -1.63 -28.34
CA ILE A 354 -1.35 -0.54 -29.30
C ILE A 354 -1.24 -1.13 -30.69
N ILE A 355 -2.09 -0.69 -31.61
CA ILE A 355 -1.85 -0.85 -33.05
C ILE A 355 -1.24 0.46 -33.57
N LEU A 356 -0.15 0.35 -34.33
CA LEU A 356 0.60 1.48 -34.89
C LEU A 356 0.71 1.32 -36.41
N ASN A 357 0.16 2.30 -37.14
CA ASN A 357 0.11 2.32 -38.60
C ASN A 357 0.87 3.55 -39.12
N PHE A 358 1.79 3.35 -40.07
CA PHE A 358 2.43 4.47 -40.77
C PHE A 358 1.55 4.94 -41.92
N THR A 359 1.23 6.24 -41.94
CA THR A 359 0.46 6.88 -43.02
C THR A 359 1.34 7.47 -44.11
N SER A 360 2.61 7.76 -43.78
CA SER A 360 3.63 8.21 -44.73
C SER A 360 5.02 7.87 -44.19
N MET A 361 5.94 7.50 -45.07
CA MET A 361 7.36 7.33 -44.77
C MET A 361 8.20 7.71 -45.99
N ASP A 362 9.23 8.52 -45.78
CA ASP A 362 10.24 8.97 -46.74
C ASP A 362 11.51 9.31 -45.96
N LEU A 363 12.33 8.29 -45.72
CA LEU A 363 13.56 8.32 -44.93
C LEU A 363 14.75 7.83 -45.77
N TYR A 364 15.97 8.27 -45.48
CA TYR A 364 17.12 7.90 -46.31
C TYR A 364 17.38 6.38 -46.30
N ARG A 365 17.07 5.75 -47.44
CA ARG A 365 17.14 4.30 -47.66
C ARG A 365 18.58 3.82 -47.54
N SER A 366 18.82 2.91 -46.59
CA SER A 366 20.14 2.32 -46.36
C SER A 366 20.07 0.83 -46.04
N HIS A 367 21.13 0.09 -46.31
CA HIS A 367 21.20 -1.34 -45.98
C HIS A 367 21.04 -1.53 -44.46
N LEU A 368 20.15 -2.45 -44.06
CA LEU A 368 19.74 -2.70 -42.67
C LEU A 368 19.30 -1.45 -41.89
N CYS A 369 18.95 -0.36 -42.57
CA CYS A 369 18.59 0.92 -41.97
C CYS A 369 19.62 1.41 -40.94
N TRP A 370 20.91 1.34 -41.30
CA TRP A 370 22.02 1.79 -40.44
C TRP A 370 22.08 3.31 -40.24
N TYR A 371 21.71 4.10 -41.25
CA TYR A 371 21.73 5.56 -41.16
C TYR A 371 20.43 6.10 -40.55
N ASP A 372 19.47 6.50 -41.39
CA ASP A 372 18.26 7.18 -40.96
C ASP A 372 17.12 6.17 -40.82
N HIS A 373 16.53 6.08 -39.64
CA HIS A 373 15.61 4.99 -39.32
C HIS A 373 14.61 5.34 -38.20
N VAL A 374 13.45 4.70 -38.25
CA VAL A 374 12.53 4.56 -37.10
C VAL A 374 12.66 3.15 -36.55
N GLU A 375 12.91 3.03 -35.25
CA GLU A 375 12.99 1.77 -34.50
C GLU A 375 11.84 1.68 -33.50
N ILE A 376 11.06 0.58 -33.56
CA ILE A 376 9.93 0.34 -32.67
C ILE A 376 10.22 -0.85 -31.75
N ARG A 377 10.03 -0.66 -30.45
CA ARG A 377 10.26 -1.66 -29.40
C ARG A 377 9.02 -1.90 -28.54
N ASP A 378 8.85 -3.16 -28.17
CA ASP A 378 7.66 -3.70 -27.49
C ASP A 378 7.79 -3.55 -25.97
N GLY A 379 7.57 -2.34 -25.47
CA GLY A 379 7.71 -1.99 -24.06
C GLY A 379 8.10 -0.53 -23.83
N TYR A 380 8.63 -0.23 -22.64
CA TYR A 380 8.78 1.15 -22.15
C TYR A 380 10.16 1.81 -22.38
N TRP A 381 11.16 1.08 -22.91
CA TRP A 381 12.56 1.56 -22.99
C TRP A 381 13.38 0.90 -24.11
N ARG A 382 14.56 1.49 -24.37
CA ARG A 382 15.52 1.08 -25.42
C ARG A 382 16.05 -0.36 -25.37
N LYS A 383 15.83 -1.11 -24.28
CA LYS A 383 16.20 -2.54 -24.18
C LYS A 383 15.00 -3.49 -24.34
N ALA A 384 13.79 -2.97 -24.56
CA ALA A 384 12.62 -3.80 -24.87
C ALA A 384 12.79 -4.56 -26.21
N PRO A 385 12.09 -5.68 -26.43
CA PRO A 385 12.15 -6.47 -27.66
C PRO A 385 11.93 -5.61 -28.91
N LEU A 386 12.74 -5.82 -29.95
CA LEU A 386 12.62 -5.11 -31.21
C LEU A 386 11.43 -5.65 -32.02
N LYS A 387 10.47 -4.78 -32.37
CA LYS A 387 9.41 -5.12 -33.35
C LYS A 387 9.93 -4.99 -34.77
N GLY A 388 10.72 -3.96 -35.04
CA GLY A 388 11.36 -3.73 -36.33
C GLY A 388 12.06 -2.38 -36.39
N ARG A 389 12.86 -2.21 -37.45
CA ARG A 389 13.57 -0.98 -37.79
C ARG A 389 13.33 -0.69 -39.28
N PHE A 390 12.91 0.53 -39.59
CA PHE A 390 12.34 0.89 -40.89
C PHE A 390 12.98 2.17 -41.45
N CYS A 391 13.16 2.20 -42.77
CA CYS A 391 13.75 3.31 -43.54
C CYS A 391 13.37 3.17 -45.02
N GLY A 392 13.61 4.22 -45.81
CA GLY A 392 13.12 4.31 -47.18
C GLY A 392 11.71 4.88 -47.26
N ASP A 393 11.03 4.49 -48.33
CA ASP A 393 9.71 4.92 -48.81
C ASP A 393 8.60 3.88 -48.56
N LYS A 394 8.97 2.60 -48.42
CA LYS A 394 8.01 1.50 -48.19
C LYS A 394 7.43 1.56 -46.77
N LEU A 395 6.12 1.75 -46.68
CA LEU A 395 5.37 1.61 -45.42
C LEU A 395 5.47 0.16 -44.87
N PRO A 396 5.68 -0.01 -43.55
CA PRO A 396 5.57 -1.31 -42.88
C PRO A 396 4.11 -1.72 -42.64
N GLU A 397 3.91 -3.02 -42.44
CA GLU A 397 2.62 -3.59 -41.99
C GLU A 397 2.23 -3.07 -40.58
N PRO A 398 0.93 -3.06 -40.22
CA PRO A 398 0.42 -2.69 -38.90
C PRO A 398 1.17 -3.36 -37.73
N ILE A 399 1.80 -2.54 -36.89
CA ILE A 399 2.60 -3.03 -35.75
C ILE A 399 1.72 -3.12 -34.51
N ILE A 400 1.47 -4.33 -34.02
CA ILE A 400 0.66 -4.59 -32.82
C ILE A 400 1.58 -4.92 -31.63
N SER A 401 1.46 -4.19 -30.53
CA SER A 401 2.22 -4.45 -29.29
C SER A 401 1.76 -5.73 -28.56
N THR A 402 2.59 -6.28 -27.68
CA THR A 402 2.18 -7.38 -26.79
C THR A 402 1.41 -6.89 -25.56
N ASP A 403 1.70 -5.68 -25.10
CA ASP A 403 1.12 -5.02 -23.92
C ASP A 403 0.95 -3.51 -24.19
N SER A 404 0.44 -2.79 -23.19
CA SER A 404 0.06 -1.38 -23.13
C SER A 404 1.14 -0.31 -23.45
N ARG A 405 2.36 -0.69 -23.85
CA ARG A 405 3.48 0.26 -24.07
C ARG A 405 4.31 -0.03 -25.33
N LEU A 406 4.62 1.03 -26.09
CA LEU A 406 5.61 1.04 -27.17
C LEU A 406 6.64 2.16 -26.97
N TRP A 407 7.89 1.87 -27.30
CA TRP A 407 9.00 2.82 -27.31
C TRP A 407 9.50 2.98 -28.75
N ILE A 408 9.55 4.22 -29.24
CA ILE A 408 9.80 4.53 -30.65
C ILE A 408 10.94 5.55 -30.73
N GLU A 409 12.05 5.17 -31.37
CA GLU A 409 13.18 6.05 -31.63
C GLU A 409 13.24 6.39 -33.13
N PHE A 410 13.22 7.69 -33.45
CA PHE A 410 13.68 8.17 -34.75
C PHE A 410 15.09 8.69 -34.63
N ARG A 411 15.96 8.25 -35.52
CA ARG A 411 17.34 8.72 -35.58
C ARG A 411 17.72 8.99 -37.03
N SER A 412 18.13 10.21 -37.31
CA SER A 412 18.86 10.59 -38.51
C SER A 412 20.36 10.64 -38.19
N SER A 413 21.19 10.27 -39.16
CA SER A 413 22.65 10.35 -39.06
C SER A 413 23.37 10.60 -40.39
N SER A 414 22.64 10.62 -41.51
CA SER A 414 23.13 11.05 -42.81
C SER A 414 22.89 12.55 -43.06
N ASN A 415 23.57 13.10 -44.07
CA ASN A 415 23.33 14.45 -44.58
C ASN A 415 22.19 14.50 -45.63
N TRP A 416 21.60 13.36 -45.98
CA TRP A 416 20.56 13.23 -47.00
C TRP A 416 19.21 13.03 -46.31
N VAL A 417 18.34 14.03 -46.37
CA VAL A 417 17.05 13.99 -45.67
C VAL A 417 15.89 13.80 -46.64
N GLY A 418 14.91 12.98 -46.25
CA GLY A 418 13.61 12.85 -46.92
C GLY A 418 12.54 13.69 -46.22
N LYS A 419 11.29 13.61 -46.68
CA LYS A 419 10.14 14.33 -46.08
C LYS A 419 9.87 13.92 -44.63
N GLY A 420 10.28 12.72 -44.23
CA GLY A 420 10.10 12.18 -42.88
C GLY A 420 9.04 11.09 -42.81
N PHE A 421 8.38 10.96 -41.67
CA PHE A 421 7.30 10.00 -41.50
C PHE A 421 6.12 10.61 -40.75
N SER A 422 4.94 10.02 -40.95
CA SER A 422 3.72 10.27 -40.18
C SER A 422 3.10 8.92 -39.81
N ALA A 423 2.68 8.77 -38.56
CA ALA A 423 2.06 7.57 -38.03
C ALA A 423 0.82 7.90 -37.19
N VAL A 424 -0.12 6.97 -37.16
CA VAL A 424 -1.31 6.98 -36.31
C VAL A 424 -1.30 5.73 -35.43
N TYR A 425 -1.72 5.87 -34.18
CA TYR A 425 -1.86 4.76 -33.25
C TYR A 425 -3.25 4.73 -32.60
N GLU A 426 -3.69 3.55 -32.21
CA GLU A 426 -4.91 3.34 -31.43
C GLU A 426 -4.70 2.28 -30.33
N ALA A 427 -5.31 2.51 -29.18
CA ALA A 427 -5.48 1.56 -28.10
C ALA A 427 -6.65 0.61 -28.43
N ILE A 428 -6.33 -0.68 -28.53
CA ILE A 428 -7.28 -1.77 -28.69
C ILE A 428 -7.36 -2.58 -27.40
N CYS A 429 -8.59 -2.81 -26.92
CA CYS A 429 -8.88 -3.52 -25.69
C CYS A 429 -9.36 -4.96 -25.96
N GLY A 430 -9.18 -5.86 -25.00
CA GLY A 430 -9.63 -7.26 -25.12
C GLY A 430 -8.61 -8.23 -25.71
N GLY A 431 -9.12 -9.33 -26.26
CA GLY A 431 -8.35 -10.47 -26.77
C GLY A 431 -8.18 -11.61 -25.76
N GLU A 432 -7.33 -12.58 -26.09
CA GLU A 432 -7.05 -13.73 -25.23
C GLU A 432 -6.01 -13.42 -24.15
N VAL A 433 -6.30 -13.83 -22.92
CA VAL A 433 -5.45 -13.64 -21.73
C VAL A 433 -5.19 -14.99 -21.08
N LYS A 434 -4.04 -15.59 -21.42
CA LYS A 434 -3.59 -16.91 -20.92
C LYS A 434 -2.55 -16.69 -19.81
N LYS A 435 -3.01 -16.47 -18.58
CA LYS A 435 -2.20 -16.20 -17.38
C LYS A 435 -2.91 -16.78 -16.15
N ASP A 436 -2.16 -17.23 -15.15
CA ASP A 436 -2.72 -17.70 -13.86
C ASP A 436 -3.24 -16.55 -12.97
N ASN A 437 -2.82 -15.31 -13.24
CA ASN A 437 -3.31 -14.12 -12.55
C ASN A 437 -3.03 -12.85 -13.37
N GLY A 438 -3.73 -11.76 -13.05
CA GLY A 438 -3.50 -10.44 -13.64
C GLY A 438 -4.57 -9.42 -13.25
N GLN A 439 -4.50 -8.25 -13.87
CA GLN A 439 -5.49 -7.18 -13.75
C GLN A 439 -6.01 -6.84 -15.15
N ILE A 440 -7.32 -6.61 -15.26
CA ILE A 440 -8.01 -6.03 -16.42
C ILE A 440 -8.58 -4.68 -15.98
N GLN A 441 -8.49 -3.67 -16.85
CA GLN A 441 -9.05 -2.35 -16.63
C GLN A 441 -9.97 -1.98 -17.80
N SER A 442 -10.94 -1.09 -17.56
CA SER A 442 -11.63 -0.38 -18.64
C SER A 442 -10.65 0.49 -19.45
N PRO A 443 -10.93 0.78 -20.73
CA PRO A 443 -10.16 1.74 -21.50
C PRO A 443 -9.96 3.08 -20.76
N ASN A 444 -8.78 3.67 -20.94
CA ASN A 444 -8.29 4.92 -20.35
C ASN A 444 -8.11 4.98 -18.82
N TYR A 445 -8.49 3.95 -18.05
CA TYR A 445 -8.39 3.93 -16.57
C TYR A 445 -7.02 4.44 -16.05
N PRO A 446 -6.96 5.29 -15.00
CA PRO A 446 -8.04 5.75 -14.13
C PRO A 446 -8.86 6.95 -14.64
N ASP A 447 -8.51 7.48 -15.80
CA ASP A 447 -9.20 8.61 -16.41
C ASP A 447 -10.44 8.09 -17.18
N ASP A 448 -11.45 8.94 -17.43
CA ASP A 448 -12.75 8.48 -17.96
C ASP A 448 -12.61 7.67 -19.26
N TYR A 449 -13.35 6.56 -19.38
CA TYR A 449 -13.32 5.73 -20.59
C TYR A 449 -13.85 6.48 -21.81
N ARG A 450 -13.43 6.06 -23.00
CA ARG A 450 -13.93 6.66 -24.26
C ARG A 450 -15.30 6.09 -24.64
N PRO A 451 -16.20 6.90 -25.22
CA PRO A 451 -17.48 6.44 -25.74
C PRO A 451 -17.31 5.51 -26.96
N ASN A 452 -18.35 4.74 -27.26
CA ASN A 452 -18.45 3.79 -28.38
C ASN A 452 -17.37 2.69 -28.38
N LYS A 453 -16.79 2.33 -27.22
CA LYS A 453 -15.81 1.24 -27.10
C LYS A 453 -16.49 -0.08 -26.71
N VAL A 454 -16.12 -1.15 -27.41
CA VAL A 454 -16.49 -2.54 -27.11
C VAL A 454 -15.22 -3.36 -26.90
N CYS A 455 -15.06 -3.93 -25.71
CA CYS A 455 -13.87 -4.67 -25.30
C CYS A 455 -14.26 -6.09 -24.87
N ILE A 456 -13.67 -7.12 -25.47
CA ILE A 456 -13.98 -8.52 -25.16
C ILE A 456 -12.71 -9.26 -24.74
N TRP A 457 -12.63 -9.64 -23.47
CA TRP A 457 -11.53 -10.43 -22.90
C TRP A 457 -11.92 -11.90 -22.78
N LYS A 458 -11.03 -12.79 -23.22
CA LYS A 458 -11.12 -14.25 -23.07
C LYS A 458 -10.03 -14.72 -22.13
N ILE A 459 -10.33 -14.81 -20.83
CA ILE A 459 -9.36 -15.18 -19.80
C ILE A 459 -9.30 -16.70 -19.65
N SER A 460 -8.11 -17.25 -19.47
CA SER A 460 -7.88 -18.68 -19.26
C SER A 460 -6.73 -18.90 -18.29
N VAL A 461 -7.00 -19.63 -17.21
CA VAL A 461 -6.00 -20.07 -16.20
C VAL A 461 -5.56 -21.51 -16.49
N ALA A 462 -4.58 -22.02 -15.72
CA ALA A 462 -4.18 -23.43 -15.77
C ALA A 462 -5.38 -24.41 -15.64
N GLN A 463 -5.28 -25.54 -16.34
CA GLN A 463 -6.31 -26.58 -16.33
C GLN A 463 -6.46 -27.20 -14.93
N GLY A 464 -7.70 -27.48 -14.51
CA GLY A 464 -8.02 -27.98 -13.18
C GLY A 464 -8.20 -26.90 -12.09
N TYR A 465 -8.18 -25.62 -12.48
CA TYR A 465 -8.50 -24.48 -11.64
C TYR A 465 -9.73 -23.74 -12.19
N HIS A 466 -10.30 -22.87 -11.36
CA HIS A 466 -11.36 -21.93 -11.75
C HIS A 466 -10.77 -20.52 -11.94
N VAL A 467 -11.53 -19.59 -12.49
CA VAL A 467 -11.20 -18.16 -12.50
C VAL A 467 -11.95 -17.48 -11.35
N GLY A 468 -11.20 -16.92 -10.41
CA GLY A 468 -11.71 -15.93 -9.47
C GLY A 468 -11.54 -14.53 -10.05
N LEU A 469 -12.56 -13.67 -9.93
CA LEU A 469 -12.54 -12.27 -10.35
C LEU A 469 -12.97 -11.37 -9.17
N THR A 470 -12.18 -10.34 -8.87
CA THR A 470 -12.47 -9.38 -7.80
C THR A 470 -12.28 -7.94 -8.28
N PHE A 471 -13.22 -7.05 -7.97
CA PHE A 471 -13.13 -5.63 -8.34
C PHE A 471 -12.38 -4.81 -7.28
N GLN A 472 -11.49 -3.91 -7.72
CA GLN A 472 -10.82 -2.89 -6.90
C GLN A 472 -11.51 -1.53 -6.95
N SER A 473 -12.14 -1.22 -8.09
CA SER A 473 -12.93 -0.03 -8.39
C SER A 473 -13.96 -0.38 -9.46
N PHE A 474 -15.12 0.30 -9.42
CA PHE A 474 -16.21 0.09 -10.37
C PHE A 474 -17.09 1.34 -10.41
N GLU A 475 -16.95 2.13 -11.47
CA GLU A 475 -17.70 3.36 -11.73
C GLU A 475 -18.04 3.39 -13.24
N ILE A 476 -19.17 2.80 -13.61
CA ILE A 476 -19.74 2.82 -14.97
C ILE A 476 -20.99 3.72 -14.94
N GLU A 477 -21.48 4.19 -16.08
CA GLU A 477 -22.79 4.88 -16.12
C GLU A 477 -23.88 4.03 -15.44
N ARG A 478 -24.79 4.68 -14.69
CA ARG A 478 -25.87 4.00 -13.97
C ARG A 478 -27.15 4.03 -14.79
N HIS A 479 -27.66 2.84 -15.14
CA HIS A 479 -29.01 2.65 -15.68
C HIS A 479 -29.66 1.44 -15.00
N ASP A 480 -30.97 1.49 -14.69
CA ASP A 480 -31.63 0.46 -13.87
C ASP A 480 -31.65 -0.95 -14.52
N SER A 481 -31.44 -1.03 -15.83
CA SER A 481 -31.22 -2.28 -16.58
C SER A 481 -29.85 -2.39 -17.27
N CYS A 482 -28.90 -1.50 -16.93
CA CYS A 482 -27.58 -1.41 -17.55
C CYS A 482 -27.60 -1.41 -19.09
N ALA A 483 -28.52 -0.62 -19.68
CA ALA A 483 -28.83 -0.65 -21.11
C ALA A 483 -27.82 0.14 -21.98
N TYR A 484 -27.28 1.22 -21.43
CA TYR A 484 -26.24 2.07 -22.02
C TYR A 484 -24.86 1.42 -21.81
N ASP A 485 -24.04 1.96 -20.90
CA ASP A 485 -22.75 1.38 -20.54
C ASP A 485 -22.89 0.17 -19.60
N TYR A 486 -22.10 -0.88 -19.81
CA TYR A 486 -22.11 -2.07 -18.95
C TYR A 486 -20.86 -2.95 -19.04
N LEU A 487 -20.62 -3.73 -17.98
CA LEU A 487 -19.71 -4.86 -17.94
C LEU A 487 -20.51 -6.17 -17.83
N GLU A 488 -20.35 -7.07 -18.79
CA GLU A 488 -20.99 -8.38 -18.86
C GLU A 488 -19.96 -9.50 -18.62
N VAL A 489 -20.29 -10.47 -17.78
CA VAL A 489 -19.38 -11.52 -17.31
C VAL A 489 -20.04 -12.89 -17.49
N ARG A 490 -19.33 -13.85 -18.11
CA ARG A 490 -19.84 -15.18 -18.47
C ARG A 490 -18.86 -16.31 -18.16
N ASP A 491 -19.41 -17.49 -17.85
CA ASP A 491 -18.64 -18.69 -17.50
C ASP A 491 -18.22 -19.48 -18.76
N GLY A 492 -16.97 -19.34 -19.18
CA GLY A 492 -16.42 -19.99 -20.38
C GLY A 492 -15.69 -19.03 -21.31
N LEU A 493 -15.83 -19.22 -22.63
CA LEU A 493 -15.03 -18.51 -23.67
C LEU A 493 -15.85 -17.79 -24.74
N THR A 494 -17.18 -17.81 -24.68
CA THR A 494 -18.05 -17.26 -25.75
C THR A 494 -19.16 -16.39 -25.20
N GLU A 495 -19.75 -15.58 -26.07
CA GLU A 495 -20.94 -14.76 -25.77
C GLU A 495 -22.19 -15.61 -25.47
N ASN A 496 -22.18 -16.89 -25.83
CA ASN A 496 -23.25 -17.86 -25.54
C ASN A 496 -23.04 -18.60 -24.21
N SER A 497 -21.93 -18.38 -23.51
CA SER A 497 -21.69 -18.96 -22.17
C SER A 497 -22.74 -18.48 -21.14
N PRO A 498 -23.00 -19.26 -20.07
CA PRO A 498 -23.88 -18.85 -18.98
C PRO A 498 -23.51 -17.47 -18.42
N LEU A 499 -24.50 -16.61 -18.24
CA LEU A 499 -24.32 -15.26 -17.70
C LEU A 499 -24.12 -15.33 -16.18
N LEU A 500 -22.98 -14.84 -15.72
CA LEU A 500 -22.67 -14.66 -14.29
C LEU A 500 -23.18 -13.31 -13.78
N GLY A 501 -23.19 -12.28 -14.64
CA GLY A 501 -23.87 -11.02 -14.38
C GLY A 501 -23.63 -9.95 -15.45
N ARG A 502 -24.45 -8.90 -15.40
CA ARG A 502 -24.30 -7.66 -16.17
C ARG A 502 -24.38 -6.50 -15.16
N PHE A 503 -23.36 -5.66 -15.15
CA PHE A 503 -23.10 -4.69 -14.08
C PHE A 503 -22.88 -3.29 -14.65
N CYS A 504 -23.35 -2.28 -13.94
CA CYS A 504 -23.20 -0.85 -14.28
C CYS A 504 -23.40 0.00 -13.01
N GLY A 505 -23.20 1.32 -13.09
CA GLY A 505 -23.25 2.21 -11.93
C GLY A 505 -22.00 2.15 -11.04
N TYR A 506 -22.18 2.49 -9.76
CA TYR A 506 -21.09 2.80 -8.81
C TYR A 506 -20.95 1.77 -7.67
N ASP A 507 -21.90 0.84 -7.56
CA ASP A 507 -21.86 -0.21 -6.54
C ASP A 507 -20.92 -1.33 -7.01
N LYS A 508 -19.88 -1.62 -6.22
CA LYS A 508 -18.88 -2.65 -6.57
C LYS A 508 -19.57 -4.02 -6.69
N PRO A 509 -19.46 -4.73 -7.82
CA PRO A 509 -19.99 -6.09 -7.93
C PRO A 509 -19.36 -7.04 -6.90
N ASP A 510 -20.13 -8.02 -6.44
CA ASP A 510 -19.62 -9.12 -5.63
C ASP A 510 -18.51 -9.89 -6.35
N ASP A 511 -17.68 -10.59 -5.56
CA ASP A 511 -16.52 -11.33 -6.07
C ASP A 511 -16.98 -12.64 -6.76
N ILE A 512 -16.54 -12.89 -8.00
CA ILE A 512 -17.12 -13.89 -8.92
C ILE A 512 -16.20 -15.13 -9.06
N LYS A 513 -16.80 -16.33 -9.11
CA LYS A 513 -16.13 -17.63 -9.38
C LYS A 513 -16.77 -18.31 -10.59
N THR A 514 -15.96 -18.84 -11.50
CA THR A 514 -16.42 -19.67 -12.64
C THR A 514 -16.50 -21.17 -12.27
N SER A 515 -17.34 -21.92 -12.98
CA SER A 515 -17.34 -23.40 -12.95
C SER A 515 -16.20 -24.01 -13.78
N SER A 516 -15.66 -23.27 -14.75
CA SER A 516 -14.58 -23.71 -15.64
C SER A 516 -13.26 -22.94 -15.44
N ASN A 517 -12.17 -23.37 -16.07
CA ASN A 517 -10.88 -22.64 -16.09
C ASN A 517 -10.88 -21.42 -17.03
N HIS A 518 -12.05 -20.95 -17.44
CA HIS A 518 -12.26 -19.94 -18.48
C HIS A 518 -13.30 -18.89 -18.05
N LEU A 519 -13.02 -17.62 -18.37
CA LEU A 519 -13.93 -16.50 -18.15
C LEU A 519 -14.01 -15.65 -19.42
N TRP A 520 -15.23 -15.31 -19.84
CA TRP A 520 -15.49 -14.36 -20.92
C TRP A 520 -16.06 -13.08 -20.32
N MET A 521 -15.54 -11.94 -20.72
CA MET A 521 -15.93 -10.64 -20.17
C MET A 521 -16.01 -9.60 -21.28
N LYS A 522 -17.10 -8.84 -21.32
CA LYS A 522 -17.39 -7.83 -22.34
C LYS A 522 -17.75 -6.49 -21.70
N PHE A 523 -16.95 -5.46 -21.95
CA PHE A 523 -17.31 -4.07 -21.63
C PHE A 523 -17.89 -3.40 -22.88
N VAL A 524 -18.94 -2.62 -22.71
CA VAL A 524 -19.56 -1.78 -23.74
C VAL A 524 -19.75 -0.38 -23.18
N SER A 525 -19.47 0.62 -24.02
CA SER A 525 -19.81 2.02 -23.78
C SER A 525 -20.55 2.63 -24.98
N ASP A 526 -21.50 3.50 -24.69
CA ASP A 526 -22.40 4.19 -25.62
C ASP A 526 -21.77 5.52 -26.11
N GLY A 527 -22.53 6.36 -26.83
CA GLY A 527 -22.05 7.64 -27.36
C GLY A 527 -21.80 8.74 -26.31
N SER A 528 -22.06 8.51 -25.02
CA SER A 528 -22.24 9.56 -24.01
C SER A 528 -21.73 9.18 -22.60
N VAL A 529 -22.09 10.00 -21.59
CA VAL A 529 -21.94 9.86 -20.12
C VAL A 529 -20.82 8.94 -19.58
N ASN A 530 -19.57 9.21 -19.95
CA ASN A 530 -18.45 8.39 -19.48
C ASN A 530 -18.11 8.59 -17.98
N LYS A 531 -17.35 7.63 -17.43
CA LYS A 531 -16.88 7.54 -16.03
C LYS A 531 -15.49 6.91 -15.96
N ALA A 532 -14.86 6.91 -14.79
CA ALA A 532 -13.53 6.32 -14.56
C ALA A 532 -13.45 4.82 -14.91
N GLY A 533 -14.58 4.10 -14.90
CA GLY A 533 -14.67 2.70 -15.27
C GLY A 533 -14.27 1.75 -14.15
N PHE A 534 -13.56 0.67 -14.47
CA PHE A 534 -13.30 -0.41 -13.51
C PHE A 534 -11.85 -0.91 -13.56
N ALA A 535 -11.38 -1.43 -12.43
CA ALA A 535 -10.18 -2.25 -12.35
C ALA A 535 -10.51 -3.56 -11.63
N ALA A 536 -10.35 -4.69 -12.32
CA ALA A 536 -10.66 -6.03 -11.85
C ALA A 536 -9.43 -6.93 -11.85
N ASN A 537 -9.18 -7.61 -10.75
CA ASN A 537 -8.14 -8.64 -10.65
C ASN A 537 -8.74 -10.00 -10.98
N PHE A 538 -8.06 -10.78 -11.80
CA PHE A 538 -8.35 -12.20 -11.98
C PHE A 538 -7.20 -13.05 -11.44
N PHE A 539 -7.53 -14.24 -10.94
CA PHE A 539 -6.56 -15.22 -10.47
C PHE A 539 -7.12 -16.63 -10.59
N LYS A 540 -6.22 -17.63 -10.61
CA LYS A 540 -6.60 -19.03 -10.46
C LYS A 540 -7.19 -19.26 -9.07
N GLU A 541 -8.39 -19.78 -9.07
CA GLU A 541 -9.18 -20.14 -7.91
C GLU A 541 -9.18 -21.68 -7.79
N MET A 542 -9.13 -22.20 -6.57
CA MET A 542 -9.26 -23.63 -6.31
C MET A 542 -10.24 -23.81 -5.15
N ASP A 543 -11.01 -24.90 -5.16
CA ASP A 543 -11.70 -25.32 -3.95
C ASP A 543 -10.77 -26.20 -3.12
N GLU A 544 -10.25 -25.68 -2.02
CA GLU A 544 -9.35 -26.40 -1.12
C GLU A 544 -10.09 -27.27 -0.12
N CYS A 545 -11.35 -26.96 0.16
CA CYS A 545 -12.21 -27.80 1.00
C CYS A 545 -12.64 -29.08 0.28
N SER A 546 -12.78 -29.04 -1.05
CA SER A 546 -13.10 -30.19 -1.90
C SER A 546 -11.90 -31.16 -2.11
N LYS A 547 -10.75 -30.90 -1.47
CA LYS A 547 -9.60 -31.83 -1.46
C LYS A 547 -9.84 -32.97 -0.46
N PRO A 548 -9.25 -34.17 -0.67
CA PRO A 548 -9.36 -35.28 0.28
C PRO A 548 -8.85 -34.98 1.70
N ASP A 549 -8.07 -33.91 1.90
CA ASP A 549 -7.61 -33.45 3.21
C ASP A 549 -8.46 -32.32 3.84
N ASN A 550 -9.62 -31.94 3.27
CA ASN A 550 -10.55 -30.93 3.83
C ASN A 550 -9.86 -29.59 4.16
N GLY A 551 -8.96 -29.10 3.28
CA GLY A 551 -8.10 -27.94 3.55
C GLY A 551 -7.12 -28.12 4.73
N ARG A 552 -7.06 -29.30 5.34
CA ARG A 552 -6.44 -29.61 6.65
C ARG A 552 -7.09 -28.86 7.81
N CYS A 553 -8.40 -28.63 7.72
CA CYS A 553 -9.22 -28.16 8.82
C CYS A 553 -9.65 -29.34 9.70
N GLU A 554 -9.54 -29.20 11.02
CA GLU A 554 -9.91 -30.27 11.96
C GLU A 554 -11.42 -30.55 11.95
N GLN A 555 -12.23 -29.49 11.83
CA GLN A 555 -13.69 -29.57 11.76
C GLN A 555 -14.18 -29.10 10.38
N ARG A 556 -14.57 -27.83 10.25
CA ARG A 556 -15.24 -27.32 9.04
C ARG A 556 -14.31 -26.45 8.21
N CYS A 557 -14.04 -26.88 6.97
CA CYS A 557 -13.43 -26.01 5.97
C CYS A 557 -14.48 -25.06 5.37
N VAL A 558 -14.08 -23.81 5.10
CA VAL A 558 -14.90 -22.80 4.42
C VAL A 558 -14.08 -22.21 3.29
N ASN A 559 -14.44 -22.53 2.05
CA ASN A 559 -13.80 -21.94 0.88
C ASN A 559 -14.16 -20.45 0.78
N THR A 560 -13.21 -19.65 0.32
CA THR A 560 -13.38 -18.21 0.03
C THR A 560 -12.77 -17.94 -1.34
N LEU A 561 -12.91 -16.75 -1.92
CA LEU A 561 -12.29 -16.51 -3.22
C LEU A 561 -10.78 -16.23 -3.06
N GLY A 562 -9.95 -17.06 -3.68
CA GLY A 562 -8.49 -17.00 -3.64
C GLY A 562 -7.85 -17.63 -2.40
N SER A 563 -8.63 -18.27 -1.52
CA SER A 563 -8.13 -18.95 -0.32
C SER A 563 -9.23 -19.75 0.38
N TYR A 564 -8.93 -20.38 1.51
CA TYR A 564 -9.89 -20.99 2.43
C TYR A 564 -9.58 -20.61 3.87
N LYS A 565 -10.56 -20.81 4.75
CA LYS A 565 -10.38 -20.70 6.20
C LYS A 565 -11.01 -21.89 6.90
N CYS A 566 -10.37 -22.35 7.96
CA CYS A 566 -10.98 -23.30 8.86
C CYS A 566 -11.92 -22.58 9.83
N ALA A 567 -12.97 -23.28 10.23
CA ALA A 567 -13.94 -22.83 11.21
C ALA A 567 -14.34 -24.02 12.09
N CYS A 568 -14.78 -23.72 13.30
CA CYS A 568 -15.18 -24.72 14.26
C CYS A 568 -16.70 -24.78 14.41
N ASP A 569 -17.17 -25.83 15.07
CA ASP A 569 -18.57 -26.04 15.40
C ASP A 569 -18.96 -25.38 16.73
N PRO A 570 -20.26 -25.14 17.01
CA PRO A 570 -20.68 -24.45 18.22
C PRO A 570 -20.18 -25.12 19.51
N GLY A 571 -19.42 -24.37 20.32
CA GLY A 571 -18.70 -24.89 21.48
C GLY A 571 -17.19 -25.06 21.29
N TYR A 572 -16.68 -24.76 20.09
CA TYR A 572 -15.25 -24.78 19.76
C TYR A 572 -14.77 -23.42 19.20
N GLU A 573 -13.51 -23.09 19.46
CA GLU A 573 -12.81 -21.89 18.98
C GLU A 573 -11.59 -22.28 18.14
N LEU A 574 -11.25 -21.46 17.15
CA LEU A 574 -10.16 -21.76 16.23
C LEU A 574 -8.80 -21.52 16.90
N ALA A 575 -7.96 -22.54 16.91
CA ALA A 575 -6.64 -22.53 17.52
C ALA A 575 -5.67 -21.54 16.84
N ALA A 576 -4.54 -21.28 17.49
CA ALA A 576 -3.52 -20.33 17.01
C ALA A 576 -2.90 -20.70 15.63
N ASP A 577 -2.98 -21.97 15.23
CA ASP A 577 -2.55 -22.47 13.91
C ASP A 577 -3.55 -22.16 12.77
N LYS A 578 -4.75 -21.66 13.12
CA LYS A 578 -5.89 -21.40 12.24
C LYS A 578 -6.45 -22.65 11.52
N ARG A 579 -6.26 -23.84 12.08
CA ARG A 579 -6.74 -25.12 11.54
C ARG A 579 -7.39 -26.04 12.56
N SER A 580 -6.83 -26.12 13.75
CA SER A 580 -7.34 -26.90 14.86
C SER A 580 -8.47 -26.18 15.61
N CYS A 581 -9.27 -26.96 16.34
CA CYS A 581 -10.46 -26.48 17.04
C CYS A 581 -10.42 -26.88 18.52
N GLU A 582 -10.14 -25.90 19.38
CA GLU A 582 -10.08 -26.08 20.82
C GLU A 582 -11.47 -25.87 21.46
N ALA A 583 -11.74 -26.48 22.62
CA ALA A 583 -13.03 -26.28 23.29
C ALA A 583 -13.17 -24.84 23.81
N ALA A 584 -14.15 -24.11 23.28
CA ALA A 584 -14.46 -22.74 23.68
C ALA A 584 -15.17 -22.72 25.04
N CYS A 585 -15.00 -21.64 25.80
CA CYS A 585 -15.55 -21.53 27.15
C CYS A 585 -15.87 -20.09 27.56
N GLY A 586 -16.85 -19.94 28.44
CA GLY A 586 -17.45 -18.64 28.79
C GLY A 586 -18.73 -18.33 28.01
N GLY A 587 -19.10 -17.04 27.98
CA GLY A 587 -20.26 -16.50 27.27
C GLY A 587 -21.29 -15.80 28.16
N PHE A 588 -22.18 -15.03 27.54
CA PHE A 588 -23.27 -14.32 28.20
C PHE A 588 -24.55 -15.16 28.19
N ILE A 589 -25.18 -15.37 29.34
CA ILE A 589 -26.29 -16.32 29.52
C ILE A 589 -27.45 -15.65 30.26
N THR A 590 -28.61 -15.58 29.59
CA THR A 590 -29.85 -14.96 30.09
C THR A 590 -30.94 -15.97 30.49
N LYS A 591 -30.64 -17.27 30.44
CA LYS A 591 -31.58 -18.33 30.85
C LYS A 591 -31.76 -18.30 32.37
N LEU A 592 -32.96 -18.57 32.86
CA LEU A 592 -33.24 -18.64 34.30
C LEU A 592 -32.56 -19.84 34.99
N ASN A 593 -32.25 -20.90 34.23
CA ASN A 593 -31.48 -22.05 34.71
C ASN A 593 -30.63 -22.66 33.59
N GLY A 594 -29.72 -23.56 33.98
CA GLY A 594 -28.86 -24.29 33.05
C GLY A 594 -27.64 -24.90 33.74
N SER A 595 -26.63 -25.26 32.95
CA SER A 595 -25.34 -25.75 33.43
C SER A 595 -24.17 -25.14 32.67
N ILE A 596 -23.03 -25.04 33.35
CA ILE A 596 -21.73 -24.66 32.78
C ILE A 596 -20.70 -25.74 33.12
N THR A 597 -19.67 -25.89 32.28
CA THR A 597 -18.60 -26.86 32.45
C THR A 597 -17.26 -26.23 32.10
N SER A 598 -16.16 -26.75 32.67
CA SER A 598 -14.82 -26.48 32.14
C SER A 598 -14.72 -26.94 30.68
N PRO A 599 -13.89 -26.27 29.85
CA PRO A 599 -13.59 -26.75 28.51
C PRO A 599 -13.06 -28.19 28.57
N GLY A 600 -13.45 -29.04 27.61
CA GLY A 600 -13.02 -30.45 27.54
C GLY A 600 -13.81 -31.45 28.39
N TRP A 601 -14.61 -31.01 29.36
CA TRP A 601 -15.38 -31.88 30.27
C TRP A 601 -16.17 -32.99 29.51
N PRO A 602 -16.15 -34.27 29.94
CA PRO A 602 -15.57 -34.81 31.18
C PRO A 602 -14.09 -35.25 31.08
N ARG A 603 -13.39 -34.90 30.00
CA ARG A 603 -11.92 -35.03 29.92
C ARG A 603 -11.26 -33.87 30.67
N GLU A 604 -9.96 -33.96 30.85
CA GLU A 604 -9.17 -32.89 31.47
C GLU A 604 -9.25 -31.60 30.66
N TYR A 605 -9.25 -30.45 31.34
CA TYR A 605 -9.33 -29.16 30.67
C TYR A 605 -7.99 -28.78 30.03
N PRO A 606 -8.00 -28.08 28.88
CA PRO A 606 -6.76 -27.58 28.29
C PRO A 606 -6.08 -26.49 29.17
N PRO A 607 -4.73 -26.42 29.14
CA PRO A 607 -3.96 -25.36 29.79
C PRO A 607 -4.13 -23.99 29.12
N ASN A 608 -3.73 -22.92 29.81
CA ASN A 608 -3.76 -21.51 29.38
C ASN A 608 -5.15 -20.96 29.00
N LYS A 609 -6.25 -21.55 29.49
CA LYS A 609 -7.61 -21.02 29.23
C LYS A 609 -7.98 -19.89 30.19
N ASN A 610 -8.86 -19.01 29.71
CA ASN A 610 -9.45 -17.91 30.47
C ASN A 610 -10.94 -17.79 30.10
N CYS A 611 -11.77 -18.60 30.75
CA CYS A 611 -13.18 -18.76 30.45
C CYS A 611 -14.02 -17.82 31.33
N ILE A 612 -14.83 -16.94 30.75
CA ILE A 612 -15.66 -15.98 31.51
C ILE A 612 -17.14 -16.19 31.16
N TRP A 613 -17.91 -16.73 32.10
CA TRP A 613 -19.38 -16.78 32.02
C TRP A 613 -20.00 -15.59 32.74
N GLN A 614 -20.97 -14.94 32.10
CA GLN A 614 -21.75 -13.84 32.65
C GLN A 614 -23.23 -14.22 32.65
N LEU A 615 -23.77 -14.52 33.83
CA LEU A 615 -25.16 -14.91 34.04
C LEU A 615 -26.00 -13.67 34.40
N VAL A 616 -27.14 -13.47 33.74
CA VAL A 616 -28.08 -12.37 34.04
C VAL A 616 -29.53 -12.88 34.04
N ALA A 617 -30.20 -12.74 35.18
CA ALA A 617 -31.63 -12.98 35.36
C ALA A 617 -32.40 -11.65 35.42
N PRO A 618 -33.76 -11.66 35.38
CA PRO A 618 -34.57 -10.48 35.68
C PRO A 618 -34.36 -9.98 37.12
N THR A 619 -34.60 -8.70 37.38
CA THR A 619 -34.18 -8.00 38.61
C THR A 619 -34.77 -8.54 39.91
N GLN A 620 -35.91 -9.23 39.87
CA GLN A 620 -36.55 -9.87 41.03
C GLN A 620 -36.00 -11.26 41.40
N TYR A 621 -34.92 -11.71 40.75
CA TYR A 621 -34.28 -13.00 40.99
C TYR A 621 -32.85 -12.87 41.53
N ARG A 622 -32.41 -13.88 42.28
CA ARG A 622 -30.99 -14.16 42.56
C ARG A 622 -30.58 -15.47 41.92
N ILE A 623 -29.33 -15.54 41.47
CA ILE A 623 -28.76 -16.71 40.79
C ILE A 623 -27.99 -17.52 41.83
N THR A 624 -28.37 -18.78 42.01
CA THR A 624 -27.61 -19.76 42.80
C THR A 624 -26.82 -20.66 41.84
N LEU A 625 -25.52 -20.77 42.09
CA LEU A 625 -24.58 -21.67 41.41
C LEU A 625 -24.26 -22.83 42.35
N LEU A 626 -24.40 -24.05 41.86
CA LEU A 626 -24.12 -25.30 42.55
C LEU A 626 -23.18 -26.14 41.69
N PHE A 627 -22.00 -26.48 42.19
CA PHE A 627 -21.14 -27.45 41.50
C PHE A 627 -21.76 -28.85 41.59
N ASP A 628 -21.71 -29.62 40.50
CA ASP A 628 -21.95 -31.07 40.50
C ASP A 628 -20.65 -31.76 40.91
N VAL A 629 -19.57 -31.48 40.18
CA VAL A 629 -18.21 -32.01 40.35
C VAL A 629 -17.21 -30.85 40.24
N PHE A 630 -16.12 -30.91 40.99
CA PHE A 630 -15.07 -29.89 41.01
C PHE A 630 -13.70 -30.55 41.31
N GLU A 631 -12.75 -30.44 40.37
CA GLU A 631 -11.40 -30.98 40.46
C GLU A 631 -10.45 -30.14 39.58
N THR A 632 -9.74 -29.16 40.14
CA THR A 632 -8.68 -28.38 39.44
C THR A 632 -7.32 -28.60 40.10
N GLU A 633 -6.21 -28.22 39.45
CA GLU A 633 -4.97 -27.97 40.20
C GLU A 633 -5.21 -26.83 41.21
N GLY A 634 -4.51 -26.86 42.34
CA GLY A 634 -4.69 -25.91 43.41
C GLY A 634 -3.74 -26.10 44.57
N ASN A 635 -3.67 -25.07 45.39
CA ASN A 635 -3.10 -25.04 46.73
C ASN A 635 -3.93 -24.04 47.56
N ASP A 636 -3.60 -23.84 48.84
CA ASP A 636 -4.38 -23.03 49.80
C ASP A 636 -4.62 -21.55 49.38
N VAL A 637 -3.94 -21.07 48.32
CA VAL A 637 -4.03 -19.70 47.78
C VAL A 637 -4.56 -19.70 46.32
N CYS A 638 -4.90 -20.87 45.77
CA CYS A 638 -5.31 -21.11 44.39
C CYS A 638 -4.43 -20.39 43.38
N LYS A 639 -3.12 -20.65 43.45
CA LYS A 639 -2.11 -19.92 42.65
C LYS A 639 -2.12 -20.30 41.16
N TYR A 640 -2.31 -21.59 40.88
CA TYR A 640 -2.26 -22.20 39.55
C TYR A 640 -3.64 -22.04 38.88
N ASP A 641 -4.36 -23.14 38.66
CA ASP A 641 -5.73 -23.11 38.16
C ASP A 641 -6.74 -22.65 39.23
N TYR A 642 -7.84 -22.02 38.80
CA TYR A 642 -8.93 -21.61 39.70
C TYR A 642 -10.23 -21.26 38.99
N VAL A 643 -11.34 -21.39 39.74
CA VAL A 643 -12.64 -20.78 39.43
C VAL A 643 -12.89 -19.63 40.42
N GLU A 644 -13.16 -18.43 39.91
CA GLU A 644 -13.50 -17.23 40.68
C GLU A 644 -14.97 -16.85 40.43
N VAL A 645 -15.73 -16.52 41.50
CA VAL A 645 -17.18 -16.23 41.40
C VAL A 645 -17.53 -14.89 42.03
N ARG A 646 -18.22 -14.02 41.30
CA ARG A 646 -18.55 -12.63 41.69
C ARG A 646 -20.02 -12.27 41.50
N SER A 647 -20.55 -11.43 42.39
CA SER A 647 -21.85 -10.76 42.26
C SER A 647 -21.73 -9.46 41.45
N GLY A 648 -21.91 -9.56 40.13
CA GLY A 648 -21.81 -8.46 39.17
C GLY A 648 -21.13 -8.88 37.87
N LEU A 649 -21.10 -7.97 36.88
CA LEU A 649 -20.58 -8.26 35.53
C LEU A 649 -19.14 -7.78 35.29
N SER A 650 -18.60 -6.84 36.08
CA SER A 650 -17.19 -6.42 36.02
C SER A 650 -16.27 -7.37 36.77
N ALA A 651 -14.96 -7.31 36.50
CA ALA A 651 -13.92 -7.92 37.32
C ALA A 651 -13.91 -7.32 38.75
N ASP A 652 -14.23 -6.04 38.92
CA ASP A 652 -14.23 -5.34 40.22
C ASP A 652 -15.43 -5.69 41.12
N SER A 653 -16.37 -6.48 40.58
CA SER A 653 -17.59 -6.89 41.28
C SER A 653 -17.31 -7.68 42.56
N ARG A 654 -18.25 -7.67 43.51
CA ARG A 654 -18.05 -8.32 44.83
C ARG A 654 -17.73 -9.80 44.69
N LEU A 655 -16.53 -10.17 45.14
CA LEU A 655 -16.06 -11.55 45.20
C LEU A 655 -16.84 -12.36 46.25
N HIS A 656 -17.26 -13.57 45.87
CA HIS A 656 -17.70 -14.61 46.79
C HIS A 656 -16.54 -15.49 47.23
N GLY A 657 -15.72 -15.93 46.28
CA GLY A 657 -14.54 -16.74 46.54
C GLY A 657 -13.76 -17.08 45.27
N LYS A 658 -12.56 -17.59 45.49
CA LYS A 658 -11.66 -18.15 44.48
C LYS A 658 -11.38 -19.59 44.91
N PHE A 659 -11.71 -20.55 44.06
CA PHE A 659 -11.80 -21.97 44.39
C PHE A 659 -10.86 -22.78 43.50
N CYS A 660 -10.27 -23.84 44.05
CA CYS A 660 -9.35 -24.73 43.35
C CYS A 660 -9.20 -26.06 44.12
N GLY A 661 -8.49 -27.03 43.53
CA GLY A 661 -8.31 -28.35 44.14
C GLY A 661 -9.50 -29.27 43.92
N ALA A 662 -9.63 -30.30 44.77
CA ALA A 662 -10.69 -31.31 44.70
C ALA A 662 -11.80 -31.15 45.76
N GLU A 663 -11.71 -30.12 46.61
CA GLU A 663 -12.81 -29.80 47.53
C GLU A 663 -13.92 -29.04 46.78
N LYS A 664 -15.15 -29.49 46.96
CA LYS A 664 -16.32 -28.99 46.23
C LYS A 664 -16.89 -27.75 46.92
N PRO A 665 -16.97 -26.58 46.25
CA PRO A 665 -17.54 -25.38 46.87
C PRO A 665 -19.02 -25.54 47.26
N GLU A 666 -19.42 -24.88 48.34
CA GLU A 666 -20.82 -24.73 48.74
C GLU A 666 -21.65 -23.95 47.69
N ALA A 667 -22.98 -23.92 47.87
CA ALA A 667 -23.89 -23.26 46.93
C ALA A 667 -23.76 -21.72 46.99
N ILE A 668 -23.21 -21.12 45.94
CA ILE A 668 -22.93 -19.68 45.86
C ILE A 668 -24.16 -18.95 45.32
N THR A 669 -24.74 -18.02 46.10
CA THR A 669 -25.91 -17.22 45.65
C THR A 669 -25.52 -15.75 45.46
N SER A 670 -25.86 -15.18 44.30
CA SER A 670 -25.56 -13.78 43.99
C SER A 670 -26.35 -12.79 44.86
N GLN A 671 -25.76 -11.62 45.12
CA GLN A 671 -26.39 -10.52 45.83
C GLN A 671 -27.49 -9.83 45.00
N TYR A 672 -27.30 -9.81 43.68
CA TYR A 672 -28.19 -9.19 42.68
C TYR A 672 -28.63 -10.23 41.64
N ASN A 673 -29.30 -9.77 40.58
CA ASN A 673 -29.76 -10.58 39.46
C ASN A 673 -28.65 -10.99 38.45
N ASN A 674 -27.38 -10.82 38.79
CA ASN A 674 -26.26 -11.15 37.92
C ASN A 674 -25.09 -11.81 38.67
N MET A 675 -24.33 -12.63 37.94
CA MET A 675 -23.16 -13.35 38.45
C MET A 675 -22.12 -13.50 37.35
N ARG A 676 -20.83 -13.33 37.69
CA ARG A 676 -19.70 -13.63 36.80
C ARG A 676 -18.90 -14.78 37.38
N ILE A 677 -18.60 -15.77 36.54
CA ILE A 677 -17.74 -16.91 36.83
C ILE A 677 -16.54 -16.82 35.89
N GLU A 678 -15.33 -16.86 36.42
CA GLU A 678 -14.08 -16.85 35.66
C GLU A 678 -13.27 -18.10 36.00
N PHE A 679 -13.04 -18.99 35.03
CA PHE A 679 -12.11 -20.11 35.17
C PHE A 679 -10.81 -19.80 34.42
N LYS A 680 -9.68 -19.98 35.11
CA LYS A 680 -8.35 -19.89 34.52
C LYS A 680 -7.56 -21.18 34.73
N SER A 681 -6.83 -21.59 33.71
CA SER A 681 -5.78 -22.61 33.81
C SER A 681 -4.42 -22.03 33.42
N ASP A 682 -3.33 -22.52 34.04
CA ASP A 682 -1.97 -22.15 33.68
C ASP A 682 -1.36 -23.07 32.61
N ASN A 683 -0.06 -23.01 32.35
CA ASN A 683 0.60 -23.78 31.30
C ASN A 683 0.96 -25.23 31.69
N THR A 684 0.53 -25.71 32.86
CA THR A 684 0.89 -27.02 33.41
C THR A 684 -0.32 -27.87 33.85
N VAL A 685 -0.26 -28.51 35.02
CA VAL A 685 -0.97 -29.76 35.37
C VAL A 685 -2.50 -29.63 35.28
N SER A 686 -3.08 -30.23 34.24
CA SER A 686 -4.53 -30.27 34.07
C SER A 686 -5.20 -31.32 34.97
N LYS A 687 -6.51 -31.15 35.20
CA LYS A 687 -7.42 -32.06 35.93
C LYS A 687 -8.75 -32.14 35.22
N LYS A 688 -9.69 -32.98 35.70
CA LYS A 688 -11.03 -33.16 35.09
C LYS A 688 -11.85 -31.87 35.02
N GLY A 689 -11.56 -30.89 35.87
CA GLY A 689 -12.26 -29.60 35.92
C GLY A 689 -13.57 -29.70 36.67
N PHE A 690 -14.59 -29.04 36.14
CA PHE A 690 -15.86 -28.90 36.85
C PHE A 690 -17.07 -28.98 35.93
N LYS A 691 -18.18 -29.39 36.54
CA LYS A 691 -19.53 -29.18 36.04
C LYS A 691 -20.31 -28.47 37.13
N ALA A 692 -21.04 -27.43 36.78
CA ALA A 692 -21.93 -26.71 37.70
C ALA A 692 -23.30 -26.48 37.06
N GLN A 693 -24.33 -26.45 37.90
CA GLN A 693 -25.69 -26.06 37.55
C GLN A 693 -25.99 -24.70 38.16
N PHE A 694 -26.79 -23.89 37.48
CA PHE A 694 -27.28 -22.62 38.02
C PHE A 694 -28.78 -22.50 37.87
N PHE A 695 -29.42 -21.81 38.81
CA PHE A 695 -30.86 -21.53 38.78
C PHE A 695 -31.17 -20.18 39.43
N SER A 696 -32.24 -19.55 38.97
CA SER A 696 -32.67 -18.22 39.41
C SER A 696 -33.90 -18.33 40.33
N ALA A 697 -33.76 -17.90 41.58
CA ALA A 697 -34.83 -17.96 42.59
C ALA A 697 -35.38 -16.55 42.91
N PRO A 698 -36.71 -16.35 43.03
CA PRO A 698 -37.29 -15.05 43.38
C PRO A 698 -36.87 -14.56 44.78
N THR A 699 -36.56 -13.27 44.91
CA THR A 699 -36.17 -12.65 46.19
C THR A 699 -37.39 -12.37 47.09
N GLY A 700 -37.98 -13.41 47.70
CA GLY A 700 -39.18 -13.19 48.52
C GLY A 700 -39.79 -14.35 49.33
N ARG A 701 -39.12 -15.49 49.53
CA ARG A 701 -39.64 -16.55 50.43
C ARG A 701 -38.56 -17.09 51.38
N ILE A 702 -38.65 -16.67 52.63
CA ILE A 702 -38.08 -17.41 53.76
C ILE A 702 -38.93 -18.68 53.94
N ASN A 703 -38.28 -19.85 53.98
CA ASN A 703 -38.89 -21.08 54.48
C ASN A 703 -37.82 -21.93 55.16
N THR A 704 -38.06 -22.29 56.42
CA THR A 704 -37.19 -23.14 57.23
C THR A 704 -37.19 -24.60 56.74
N PRO A 705 -36.13 -25.38 57.01
CA PRO A 705 -36.00 -26.73 56.48
C PRO A 705 -37.05 -27.69 57.06
N ALA A 706 -37.88 -28.29 56.19
CA ALA A 706 -38.82 -29.33 56.57
C ALA A 706 -38.10 -30.68 56.80
N ARG A 707 -38.55 -31.40 57.84
CA ARG A 707 -37.92 -32.62 58.37
C ARG A 707 -38.11 -33.82 57.44
N ARG A 708 -37.10 -34.70 57.32
CA ARG A 708 -37.18 -35.96 56.54
C ARG A 708 -38.38 -36.82 56.96
N ARG A 709 -39.11 -37.37 55.98
CA ARG A 709 -39.84 -38.65 56.08
C ARG A 709 -39.72 -39.43 54.76
N ALA A 710 -39.68 -40.74 54.90
CA ALA A 710 -39.81 -41.80 53.91
C ALA A 710 -40.45 -43.02 54.65
N PRO A 711 -40.80 -44.15 54.01
CA PRO A 711 -40.84 -44.48 52.58
C PRO A 711 -42.27 -44.89 52.11
N GLY A 712 -42.45 -45.41 50.88
CA GLY A 712 -43.62 -46.25 50.55
C GLY A 712 -44.08 -46.37 49.08
N LEU A 713 -43.72 -47.49 48.43
CA LEU A 713 -44.45 -48.24 47.37
C LEU A 713 -44.93 -47.53 46.06
N SER A 714 -45.48 -48.33 45.14
CA SER A 714 -45.70 -48.08 43.70
C SER A 714 -46.89 -48.90 43.15
N PRO A 715 -47.26 -48.86 41.83
CA PRO A 715 -46.94 -47.89 40.77
C PRO A 715 -48.19 -47.03 40.42
N PRO A 716 -49.13 -47.28 39.46
CA PRO A 716 -49.23 -48.21 38.32
C PRO A 716 -48.95 -47.52 36.94
N LEU A 717 -49.80 -47.72 35.92
CA LEU A 717 -49.83 -47.05 34.60
C LEU A 717 -51.21 -46.32 34.42
N GLN A 718 -51.64 -45.67 33.33
CA GLN A 718 -51.45 -45.91 31.88
C GLN A 718 -52.03 -44.75 31.02
N ALA A 719 -52.07 -44.97 29.69
CA ALA A 719 -52.87 -44.30 28.65
C ALA A 719 -52.24 -43.10 27.90
N THR A 720 -52.12 -43.28 26.58
CA THR A 720 -51.75 -42.27 25.58
C THR A 720 -53.00 -41.72 24.88
N ALA A 721 -52.94 -40.47 24.43
CA ALA A 721 -53.81 -39.96 23.37
C ALA A 721 -53.11 -38.82 22.63
N SER A 722 -53.23 -38.78 21.30
CA SER A 722 -52.67 -37.74 20.44
C SER A 722 -53.78 -36.95 19.74
N LYS A 723 -53.52 -35.68 19.43
CA LYS A 723 -54.13 -34.99 18.29
C LYS A 723 -53.31 -33.79 17.84
N SER A 724 -53.40 -33.50 16.56
CA SER A 724 -52.62 -32.49 15.84
C SER A 724 -53.34 -31.14 15.76
N TYR A 725 -52.59 -30.08 15.45
CA TYR A 725 -53.12 -28.78 15.06
C TYR A 725 -52.33 -28.24 13.86
N VAL A 726 -52.99 -27.46 13.00
CA VAL A 726 -52.48 -26.99 11.69
C VAL A 726 -52.38 -25.45 11.73
N PRO A 727 -51.32 -24.83 11.19
CA PRO A 727 -51.11 -23.38 11.30
C PRO A 727 -51.96 -22.56 10.31
N PRO A 728 -52.31 -21.30 10.63
CA PRO A 728 -52.93 -20.36 9.70
C PRO A 728 -51.91 -19.65 8.77
N PRO A 729 -52.30 -19.28 7.54
CA PRO A 729 -51.48 -18.48 6.61
C PRO A 729 -51.54 -16.95 6.90
N PRO A 730 -50.66 -16.13 6.27
CA PRO A 730 -50.49 -14.71 6.62
C PRO A 730 -51.46 -13.75 5.90
N ALA A 731 -51.59 -12.54 6.44
CA ALA A 731 -52.28 -11.41 5.80
C ALA A 731 -51.28 -10.46 5.09
N LEU A 732 -51.71 -9.84 3.98
CA LEU A 732 -50.91 -8.96 3.14
C LEU A 732 -51.48 -7.54 3.04
N SER A 733 -50.58 -6.56 3.11
CA SER A 733 -50.55 -5.22 2.48
C SER A 733 -51.82 -4.54 1.92
N ILE A 734 -52.01 -3.27 2.29
CA ILE A 734 -52.45 -2.10 1.47
C ILE A 734 -52.07 -0.84 2.29
N ILE A 735 -51.22 0.10 1.82
CA ILE A 735 -51.44 1.18 0.81
C ILE A 735 -52.47 2.23 1.32
N SER A 736 -52.29 3.56 1.27
CA SER A 736 -51.14 4.49 1.09
C SER A 736 -51.65 5.94 1.36
N LEU A 737 -50.84 6.98 1.06
CA LEU A 737 -51.11 8.44 1.05
C LEU A 737 -50.91 9.24 2.37
N VAL A 738 -50.43 10.49 2.35
CA VAL A 738 -49.38 11.14 1.52
C VAL A 738 -48.90 12.45 2.18
N SER A 739 -47.64 12.82 1.96
CA SER A 739 -46.98 14.15 2.12
C SER A 739 -47.39 15.12 3.25
N HIS A 740 -46.40 15.61 3.99
CA HIS A 740 -45.91 17.00 3.80
C HIS A 740 -44.44 17.17 4.22
N VAL A 741 -43.80 18.22 3.72
CA VAL A 741 -42.37 18.56 3.89
C VAL A 741 -42.23 19.78 4.80
N ILE A 742 -41.15 19.85 5.59
CA ILE A 742 -40.44 21.10 5.93
C ILE A 742 -38.99 20.77 6.36
N ILE A 743 -38.07 21.70 6.10
CA ILE A 743 -36.62 21.61 6.31
C ILE A 743 -36.21 22.72 7.28
N PHE A 744 -35.30 22.43 8.23
CA PHE A 744 -34.24 23.30 8.81
C PHE A 744 -33.50 22.47 9.89
N MET A 745 -32.19 22.61 10.13
CA MET A 745 -31.18 23.51 9.56
C MET A 745 -29.88 22.74 9.32
#